data_AF-A0A523TUG9-F1
#
_entry.id   AF-A0A523TUG9-F1
#
_cell.length_a   1.000
_cell.length_b   1.000
_cell.length_c   1.000
_cell.angle_alpha   90.00
_cell.angle_beta   90.00
_cell.angle_gamma   90.00
#
_symmetry.space_group_name_H-M   'P 1'
#
loop_
_entity.id
_entity.type
_entity.pdbx_description
1 polymer ?
#
loop_
_entity_poly.entity_id
_entity_poly.type
_entity_poly.pdbx_seq_one_letter_code
_entity_poly.pdbx_strand_id
1 'polypeptide(L)'
;MELKMRNAVTVFLVLTLLAASAFAEEVILEEQPGSKNISKWSRIPEATCTLLKEAPRSVKAPRDDVSAWAEVKIRENTFLVCVVSKSDNAAETTTAGLYVDTDRDRNLREEKPVILTASNKKNPLMFDFNVENLPLEFKTGRSKLKLKANVRLTHYDYGNRKLFYVYILSVYKGNTQAFKMDWEVIWVPGGEPVMQLVNGSETANHVYSGRKQIRLSMNNLKISKDKVRLKYKIQKNRKVVPVKSTKYIKTFYTTATQPTRMNIICLPNRGYIFLEPGNYSGRSATFEKEYKGDTWSLNARVSSLVVAEKGTELSQPEPLKATISARPAKGYVSLSPLLCSSMGSIAGLKKIKGEQQTPFIVVKDEKGNEVAREEARIGGTWLYSVTWRPSVEMVGKKLTAELEFEKTPFKITFEKTEFIPTAASAGNASGVAQKEKEELDPKQLSAIEKKVNAAIEKGAKFLISKQQPDGSFEGNYSRGYPLGYNALCTLTLVKCGVSLKNPAIGKAYGFLAKQDRNRTYSVGLYLMALEAKYYNKKMMQKIIDMRKKKKKKKYSTSADEQEIDEETFRPKIHPADRALAQDLVNWLVEAQLPNGCWTYSKSTGTRSGNPVRGDNSNMQYAVLGLKAGCRLGARVPANTFLKNLSYILECQGEDEGKVKRFTIPAARLKSFGGKKKKGSTSRTSSDSSDWGEETRDEYVARGWSYVHRAGTGGTAKGTGSMTTAGLTAVIICKSELIGKKVFGKKLREKTNVSIEDGCAWFAAKMNLAPSGGWYYYFMYGLERAGSLAGVRKFGTRDWYYEGVDQLLPIQKPDGSWEKYGGAVQGGAKNRAKRPLDLCQACFALLFLKRATVRVIKNLDEDQIWTGKGFLKKKTDKPAKDAKKDPGKEEKEGEKAPAEKKESEKTEEEKAPVEKKENVKEEPSKVDEIGREPEKNKEPAREESAKKENKDAEPVKK
;
A
#
# COMPACT_ATOMS: atom_id res chain seq x y z
N MET A 1 28.14 -61.85 -54.94
CA MET A 1 26.90 -61.30 -54.33
C MET A 1 27.18 -60.19 -53.31
N GLU A 2 28.14 -60.39 -52.41
CA GLU A 2 28.40 -59.53 -51.23
C GLU A 2 28.48 -58.02 -51.48
N LEU A 3 29.06 -57.56 -52.60
CA LEU A 3 29.18 -56.13 -52.90
C LEU A 3 27.81 -55.43 -52.99
N LYS A 4 26.78 -56.13 -53.49
CA LYS A 4 25.39 -55.62 -53.48
C LYS A 4 24.80 -55.60 -52.06
N MET A 5 25.13 -56.58 -51.21
CA MET A 5 24.70 -56.57 -49.80
C MET A 5 25.41 -55.49 -48.98
N ARG A 6 26.72 -55.28 -49.13
CA ARG A 6 27.44 -54.18 -48.46
C ARG A 6 26.87 -52.82 -48.84
N ASN A 7 26.55 -52.61 -50.11
CA ASN A 7 25.92 -51.36 -50.55
C ASN A 7 24.47 -51.23 -50.03
N ALA A 8 23.68 -52.29 -50.06
CA ALA A 8 22.31 -52.28 -49.51
C ALA A 8 22.31 -52.00 -47.99
N VAL A 9 23.16 -52.69 -47.21
CA VAL A 9 23.31 -52.48 -45.77
C VAL A 9 23.83 -51.07 -45.46
N THR A 10 24.79 -50.55 -46.23
CA THR A 10 25.31 -49.17 -46.05
C THR A 10 24.26 -48.12 -46.38
N VAL A 11 23.48 -48.30 -47.46
CA VAL A 11 22.35 -47.41 -47.80
C VAL A 11 21.26 -47.48 -46.73
N PHE A 12 20.96 -48.67 -46.19
CA PHE A 12 20.00 -48.83 -45.10
C PHE A 12 20.49 -48.22 -43.78
N LEU A 13 21.79 -48.31 -43.47
CA LEU A 13 22.43 -47.63 -42.33
C LEU A 13 22.44 -46.11 -42.51
N VAL A 14 22.73 -45.59 -43.70
CA VAL A 14 22.65 -44.15 -43.99
C VAL A 14 21.22 -43.65 -43.91
N LEU A 15 20.23 -44.38 -44.44
CA LEU A 15 18.81 -44.03 -44.34
C LEU A 15 18.30 -44.10 -42.88
N THR A 16 18.72 -45.08 -42.08
CA THR A 16 18.34 -45.17 -40.66
C THR A 16 19.09 -44.16 -39.79
N LEU A 17 20.33 -43.77 -40.11
CA LEU A 17 21.04 -42.65 -39.47
C LEU A 17 20.43 -41.29 -39.86
N LEU A 18 19.94 -41.14 -41.09
CA LEU A 18 19.16 -39.97 -41.50
C LEU A 18 17.79 -39.93 -40.80
N ALA A 19 17.11 -41.07 -40.63
CA ALA A 19 15.89 -41.18 -39.82
C ALA A 19 16.14 -40.99 -38.30
N ALA A 20 17.35 -41.24 -37.82
CA ALA A 20 17.80 -40.89 -36.47
C ALA A 20 18.11 -39.38 -36.31
N SER A 21 18.23 -38.62 -37.41
CA SER A 21 18.26 -37.16 -37.35
C SER A 21 16.85 -36.67 -36.99
N ALA A 22 16.71 -36.11 -35.78
CA ALA A 22 15.40 -35.81 -35.19
C ALA A 22 14.52 -34.99 -36.15
N PHE A 23 13.42 -35.62 -36.61
CA PHE A 23 12.47 -35.05 -37.55
C PHE A 23 12.04 -33.67 -37.06
N ALA A 24 12.10 -32.70 -37.98
CA ALA A 24 11.74 -31.33 -37.70
C ALA A 24 10.22 -31.18 -37.82
N GLU A 25 9.53 -31.40 -36.71
CA GLU A 25 8.07 -31.24 -36.60
C GLU A 25 7.69 -29.82 -37.04
N GLU A 26 6.65 -29.74 -37.87
CA GLU A 26 6.20 -28.51 -38.50
C GLU A 26 4.71 -28.33 -38.22
N VAL A 27 4.39 -27.25 -37.52
CA VAL A 27 3.02 -26.91 -37.14
C VAL A 27 2.57 -25.75 -38.02
N ILE A 28 1.50 -25.96 -38.77
CA ILE A 28 0.79 -24.87 -39.47
C ILE A 28 0.05 -24.07 -38.39
N LEU A 29 0.22 -22.75 -38.38
CA LEU A 29 -0.45 -21.86 -37.44
C LEU A 29 -1.51 -21.04 -38.17
N GLU A 30 -2.76 -21.18 -37.76
CA GLU A 30 -3.94 -20.55 -38.35
C GLU A 30 -4.41 -19.39 -37.46
N GLU A 31 -4.82 -18.27 -38.07
CA GLU A 31 -5.31 -17.11 -37.33
C GLU A 31 -6.63 -17.43 -36.63
N GLN A 32 -6.76 -17.02 -35.37
CA GLN A 32 -7.93 -17.30 -34.55
C GLN A 32 -9.02 -16.23 -34.72
N PRO A 33 -10.17 -16.53 -35.36
CA PRO A 33 -11.19 -15.53 -35.63
C PRO A 33 -11.82 -14.97 -34.34
N GLY A 34 -12.13 -13.68 -34.35
CA GLY A 34 -13.09 -13.08 -33.42
C GLY A 34 -12.74 -13.13 -31.93
N SER A 35 -11.48 -13.36 -31.53
CA SER A 35 -11.12 -13.45 -30.11
C SER A 35 -11.26 -12.11 -29.39
N LYS A 36 -12.42 -11.84 -28.76
CA LYS A 36 -12.69 -10.56 -28.06
C LYS A 36 -12.00 -10.42 -26.69
N ASN A 37 -11.26 -11.44 -26.22
CA ASN A 37 -10.67 -11.55 -24.88
C ASN A 37 -9.14 -11.82 -24.90
N ILE A 38 -8.38 -11.07 -25.68
CA ILE A 38 -6.94 -11.30 -25.98
C ILE A 38 -5.98 -10.86 -24.85
N SER A 39 -6.50 -10.44 -23.69
CA SER A 39 -5.77 -9.66 -22.69
C SER A 39 -4.54 -10.34 -22.06
N LYS A 40 -4.42 -11.67 -22.14
CA LYS A 40 -3.21 -12.42 -21.70
C LYS A 40 -2.11 -12.56 -22.76
N TRP A 41 -2.39 -12.34 -24.04
CA TRP A 41 -1.45 -12.57 -25.14
C TRP A 41 -1.01 -11.29 -25.87
N SER A 42 -1.89 -10.30 -26.00
CA SER A 42 -1.66 -9.11 -26.86
C SER A 42 -0.60 -8.12 -26.35
N ARG A 43 -0.04 -8.34 -25.15
CA ARG A 43 1.02 -7.53 -24.53
C ARG A 43 2.38 -8.21 -24.63
N ILE A 44 3.01 -8.09 -25.79
CA ILE A 44 4.42 -8.45 -25.98
C ILE A 44 5.33 -7.27 -25.61
N PRO A 45 6.49 -7.48 -24.95
CA PRO A 45 7.44 -6.39 -24.64
C PRO A 45 7.96 -5.64 -25.87
N GLU A 46 7.99 -6.30 -27.03
CA GLU A 46 8.54 -5.80 -28.29
C GLU A 46 7.54 -4.96 -29.11
N ALA A 47 6.31 -4.77 -28.60
CA ALA A 47 5.31 -3.84 -29.14
C ALA A 47 5.19 -2.63 -28.20
N THR A 48 5.62 -1.46 -28.67
CA THR A 48 5.58 -0.21 -27.91
C THR A 48 4.93 0.90 -28.72
N CYS A 49 4.45 1.93 -28.02
CA CYS A 49 4.02 3.17 -28.64
C CYS A 49 4.58 4.36 -27.84
N THR A 50 5.21 5.30 -28.53
CA THR A 50 5.96 6.42 -27.97
C THR A 50 5.33 7.72 -28.44
N LEU A 51 4.77 8.51 -27.53
CA LEU A 51 4.20 9.82 -27.86
C LEU A 51 5.32 10.77 -28.33
N LEU A 52 5.13 11.41 -29.48
CA LEU A 52 6.03 12.44 -30.02
C LEU A 52 5.52 13.82 -29.60
N LYS A 53 6.42 14.82 -29.53
CA LYS A 53 6.05 16.19 -29.18
C LYS A 53 5.41 16.95 -30.34
N GLU A 54 5.85 16.65 -31.56
CA GLU A 54 5.58 17.36 -32.81
C GLU A 54 5.75 16.38 -33.98
N ALA A 55 5.34 16.79 -35.18
CA ALA A 55 5.57 16.01 -36.40
C ALA A 55 7.09 15.93 -36.70
N PRO A 56 7.64 14.74 -37.01
CA PRO A 56 9.01 14.65 -37.52
C PRO A 56 9.18 15.48 -38.80
N ARG A 57 10.27 16.24 -38.92
CA ARG A 57 10.47 17.27 -39.97
C ARG A 57 10.32 16.81 -41.43
N SER A 58 10.39 15.50 -41.72
CA SER A 58 10.28 14.93 -43.07
C SER A 58 8.90 14.33 -43.37
N VAL A 59 7.87 14.66 -42.61
CA VAL A 59 6.55 14.01 -42.66
C VAL A 59 5.53 14.94 -43.30
N LYS A 60 4.78 14.45 -44.29
CA LYS A 60 3.62 15.15 -44.83
C LYS A 60 2.41 14.80 -43.94
N ALA A 61 2.07 15.70 -43.03
CA ALA A 61 0.90 15.57 -42.17
C ALA A 61 -0.43 15.64 -42.96
N PRO A 62 -1.55 15.14 -42.40
CA PRO A 62 -2.90 15.44 -42.87
C PRO A 62 -3.16 16.95 -43.06
N ARG A 63 -4.31 17.30 -43.65
CA ARG A 63 -4.71 18.71 -43.80
C ARG A 63 -5.34 19.29 -42.52
N ASP A 64 -5.88 18.41 -41.68
CA ASP A 64 -6.60 18.74 -40.45
C ASP A 64 -5.67 18.89 -39.23
N ASP A 65 -6.13 19.61 -38.20
CA ASP A 65 -5.37 19.84 -36.97
C ASP A 65 -5.09 18.55 -36.18
N VAL A 66 -3.81 18.15 -36.15
CA VAL A 66 -3.36 16.97 -35.43
C VAL A 66 -3.28 17.23 -33.93
N SER A 67 -4.09 16.51 -33.15
CA SER A 67 -4.13 16.62 -31.68
C SER A 67 -3.11 15.75 -30.96
N ALA A 68 -2.54 14.74 -31.62
CA ALA A 68 -1.47 13.91 -31.07
C ALA A 68 -0.64 13.20 -32.16
N TRP A 69 0.69 13.12 -31.94
CA TRP A 69 1.62 12.29 -32.72
C TRP A 69 2.20 11.16 -31.88
N ALA A 70 2.40 9.98 -32.46
CA ALA A 70 3.13 8.89 -31.81
C ALA A 70 3.86 7.98 -32.82
N GLU A 71 4.94 7.36 -32.37
CA GLU A 71 5.61 6.26 -33.07
C GLU A 71 5.08 4.93 -32.51
N VAL A 72 4.64 4.01 -33.39
CA VAL A 72 4.27 2.64 -33.04
C VAL A 72 5.37 1.70 -33.52
N LYS A 73 5.95 0.91 -32.61
CA LYS A 73 7.08 0.03 -32.91
C LYS A 73 6.78 -1.41 -32.54
N ILE A 74 6.96 -2.33 -33.50
CA ILE A 74 6.73 -3.77 -33.36
C ILE A 74 7.99 -4.50 -33.88
N ARG A 75 8.91 -4.81 -32.96
CA ARG A 75 10.33 -5.16 -33.24
C ARG A 75 11.04 -4.13 -34.13
N GLU A 76 11.27 -4.50 -35.39
CA GLU A 76 11.97 -3.68 -36.39
C GLU A 76 10.99 -2.84 -37.22
N ASN A 77 9.69 -3.18 -37.21
CA ASN A 77 8.66 -2.37 -37.85
C ASN A 77 8.40 -1.14 -37.01
N THR A 78 8.48 0.03 -37.65
CA THR A 78 8.19 1.32 -37.05
C THR A 78 7.19 2.01 -37.98
N PHE A 79 6.08 2.47 -37.42
CA PHE A 79 5.00 3.18 -38.11
C PHE A 79 4.78 4.51 -37.40
N LEU A 80 4.64 5.59 -38.15
CA LEU A 80 4.20 6.87 -37.60
C LEU A 80 2.67 6.89 -37.54
N VAL A 81 2.10 7.42 -36.45
CA VAL A 81 0.64 7.59 -36.32
C VAL A 81 0.31 8.98 -35.81
N CYS A 82 -0.84 9.51 -36.24
CA CYS A 82 -1.37 10.74 -35.68
C CYS A 82 -2.90 10.70 -35.51
N VAL A 83 -3.39 11.35 -34.46
CA VAL A 83 -4.81 11.51 -34.20
C VAL A 83 -5.22 12.95 -34.49
N VAL A 84 -6.22 13.12 -35.35
CA VAL A 84 -7.01 14.34 -35.51
C VAL A 84 -8.26 14.18 -34.65
N SER A 85 -8.73 15.23 -33.97
CA SER A 85 -9.91 15.14 -33.09
C SER A 85 -10.74 16.41 -33.12
N LYS A 86 -12.04 16.28 -33.41
CA LYS A 86 -13.02 17.37 -33.45
C LYS A 86 -14.14 17.10 -32.44
N SER A 87 -14.37 18.03 -31.52
CA SER A 87 -15.45 17.96 -30.52
C SER A 87 -16.70 18.67 -31.03
N ASP A 88 -17.85 18.03 -30.86
CA ASP A 88 -19.17 18.65 -31.00
C ASP A 88 -19.75 18.87 -29.60
N ASN A 89 -19.91 20.15 -29.25
CA ASN A 89 -20.41 20.56 -27.94
C ASN A 89 -21.94 20.49 -27.84
N ALA A 90 -22.67 20.51 -28.97
CA ALA A 90 -24.12 20.39 -28.99
C ALA A 90 -24.55 18.91 -28.92
N ALA A 91 -23.82 18.02 -29.59
CA ALA A 91 -24.04 16.58 -29.56
C ALA A 91 -23.37 15.85 -28.37
N GLU A 92 -22.67 16.57 -27.49
CA GLU A 92 -21.86 16.02 -26.37
C GLU A 92 -20.90 14.88 -26.79
N THR A 93 -20.29 15.00 -27.98
CA THR A 93 -19.38 13.98 -28.52
C THR A 93 -18.05 14.55 -29.00
N THR A 94 -17.06 13.69 -29.16
CA THR A 94 -15.81 13.98 -29.86
C THR A 94 -15.55 12.85 -30.84
N THR A 95 -15.31 13.22 -32.09
CA THR A 95 -14.93 12.32 -33.17
C THR A 95 -13.42 12.45 -33.38
N ALA A 96 -12.73 11.32 -33.36
CA ALA A 96 -11.29 11.25 -33.59
C ALA A 96 -10.98 10.33 -34.78
N GLY A 97 -10.06 10.75 -35.64
CA GLY A 97 -9.54 9.98 -36.77
C GLY A 97 -8.08 9.63 -36.52
N LEU A 98 -7.74 8.35 -36.53
CA LEU A 98 -6.36 7.86 -36.46
C LEU A 98 -5.82 7.60 -37.87
N TYR A 99 -4.81 8.37 -38.27
CA TYR A 99 -3.98 8.10 -39.44
C TYR A 99 -2.78 7.23 -39.02
N VAL A 100 -2.39 6.32 -39.91
CA VAL A 100 -1.25 5.41 -39.74
C VAL A 100 -0.45 5.42 -41.04
N ASP A 101 0.86 5.61 -40.94
CA ASP A 101 1.86 5.51 -42.01
C ASP A 101 2.09 4.02 -42.34
N THR A 102 1.24 3.40 -43.17
CA THR A 102 1.19 1.92 -43.29
C THR A 102 2.26 1.33 -44.20
N ASP A 103 2.64 2.01 -45.28
CA ASP A 103 3.73 1.60 -46.17
C ASP A 103 5.12 2.03 -45.63
N ARG A 104 5.13 3.16 -44.91
CA ARG A 104 6.24 3.87 -44.24
C ARG A 104 6.99 4.86 -45.14
N ASP A 105 6.30 5.50 -46.10
CA ASP A 105 6.85 6.61 -46.90
C ASP A 105 6.90 7.96 -46.14
N ARG A 106 6.22 8.06 -44.99
CA ARG A 106 6.02 9.27 -44.14
C ARG A 106 4.98 10.28 -44.66
N ASN A 107 3.97 9.84 -45.38
CA ASN A 107 2.95 10.66 -46.03
C ASN A 107 1.53 10.36 -45.53
N LEU A 108 1.28 10.65 -44.25
CA LEU A 108 -0.04 10.47 -43.62
C LEU A 108 -1.15 11.36 -44.23
N ARG A 109 -0.86 12.12 -45.29
CA ARG A 109 -1.80 12.95 -46.05
C ARG A 109 -2.64 12.16 -47.06
N GLU A 110 -2.13 11.05 -47.60
CA GLU A 110 -2.88 10.17 -48.51
C GLU A 110 -3.54 8.98 -47.79
N GLU A 111 -3.08 8.68 -46.57
CA GLU A 111 -3.67 7.65 -45.70
C GLU A 111 -5.09 8.00 -45.24
N LYS A 112 -5.95 6.98 -45.18
CA LYS A 112 -7.35 7.14 -44.74
C LYS A 112 -7.48 6.90 -43.24
N PRO A 113 -8.08 7.81 -42.46
CA PRO A 113 -8.15 7.67 -41.01
C PRO A 113 -9.18 6.62 -40.58
N VAL A 114 -8.85 5.85 -39.54
CA VAL A 114 -9.84 5.06 -38.79
C VAL A 114 -10.60 6.02 -37.87
N ILE A 115 -11.88 6.24 -38.14
CA ILE A 115 -12.71 7.21 -37.41
C ILE A 115 -13.49 6.52 -36.28
N LEU A 116 -13.49 7.13 -35.09
CA LEU A 116 -14.31 6.71 -33.94
C LEU A 116 -14.91 7.94 -33.23
N THR A 117 -16.17 7.82 -32.82
CA THR A 117 -16.87 8.84 -32.01
C THR A 117 -17.08 8.34 -30.59
N ALA A 118 -16.79 9.20 -29.60
CA ALA A 118 -17.00 8.92 -28.18
C ALA A 118 -17.81 10.06 -27.53
N SER A 119 -18.62 9.74 -26.51
CA SER A 119 -19.33 10.76 -25.73
C SER A 119 -18.38 11.47 -24.75
N ASN A 120 -18.48 12.79 -24.70
CA ASN A 120 -17.69 13.69 -23.84
C ASN A 120 -17.95 13.46 -22.34
N LYS A 121 -18.97 12.69 -21.98
CA LYS A 121 -19.24 12.21 -20.61
C LYS A 121 -18.24 11.16 -20.12
N LYS A 122 -17.39 10.60 -21.01
CA LYS A 122 -16.29 9.72 -20.64
C LYS A 122 -14.98 10.50 -20.60
N ASN A 123 -14.30 10.46 -19.46
CA ASN A 123 -12.96 11.02 -19.30
C ASN A 123 -12.05 9.98 -18.60
N PRO A 124 -10.87 9.63 -19.15
CA PRO A 124 -10.36 10.02 -20.47
C PRO A 124 -11.34 9.68 -21.59
N LEU A 125 -11.35 10.53 -22.63
CA LEU A 125 -11.89 10.12 -23.92
C LEU A 125 -11.01 8.96 -24.41
N MET A 126 -11.62 7.82 -24.69
CA MET A 126 -10.93 6.58 -25.02
C MET A 126 -11.39 6.12 -26.41
N PHE A 127 -10.46 6.09 -27.35
CA PHE A 127 -10.68 5.65 -28.72
C PHE A 127 -9.88 4.37 -28.97
N ASP A 128 -10.59 3.25 -29.10
CA ASP A 128 -10.02 1.92 -29.35
C ASP A 128 -9.94 1.64 -30.86
N PHE A 129 -9.06 2.36 -31.56
CA PHE A 129 -8.89 2.20 -33.00
C PHE A 129 -8.39 0.79 -33.34
N ASN A 130 -9.18 0.02 -34.10
CA ASN A 130 -8.70 -1.25 -34.68
C ASN A 130 -8.15 -0.93 -36.07
N VAL A 131 -6.85 -1.11 -36.24
CA VAL A 131 -6.14 -1.01 -37.52
C VAL A 131 -6.00 -2.43 -38.05
N GLU A 132 -6.75 -2.73 -39.10
CA GLU A 132 -6.72 -4.04 -39.74
C GLU A 132 -5.55 -4.15 -40.71
N ASN A 133 -5.10 -5.38 -40.96
CA ASN A 133 -4.17 -5.70 -42.06
C ASN A 133 -2.78 -4.99 -42.04
N LEU A 134 -2.32 -4.47 -40.90
CA LEU A 134 -1.05 -3.73 -40.78
C LEU A 134 0.15 -4.58 -41.25
N PRO A 135 0.98 -4.10 -42.20
CA PRO A 135 2.02 -4.91 -42.84
C PRO A 135 3.29 -5.01 -41.97
N LEU A 136 3.55 -6.19 -41.42
CA LEU A 136 4.71 -6.47 -40.56
C LEU A 136 5.74 -7.34 -41.29
N GLU A 137 6.99 -6.87 -41.31
CA GLU A 137 8.16 -7.64 -41.76
C GLU A 137 9.06 -7.99 -40.55
N PHE A 138 9.39 -9.27 -40.39
CA PHE A 138 10.32 -9.74 -39.35
C PHE A 138 11.48 -10.51 -39.98
N LYS A 139 12.69 -10.39 -39.41
CA LYS A 139 13.84 -11.22 -39.79
C LYS A 139 13.83 -12.51 -38.98
N THR A 140 13.94 -13.67 -39.65
CA THR A 140 13.96 -15.00 -39.02
C THR A 140 15.13 -15.82 -39.58
N GLY A 141 16.22 -15.93 -38.81
CA GLY A 141 17.47 -16.55 -39.27
C GLY A 141 18.05 -15.87 -40.52
N ARG A 142 18.04 -16.57 -41.65
CA ARG A 142 18.46 -16.06 -42.97
C ARG A 142 17.28 -15.60 -43.86
N SER A 143 16.06 -15.56 -43.34
CA SER A 143 14.84 -15.30 -44.12
C SER A 143 14.07 -14.07 -43.61
N LYS A 144 13.20 -13.53 -44.46
CA LYS A 144 12.24 -12.49 -44.11
C LYS A 144 10.83 -13.08 -44.01
N LEU A 145 10.09 -12.65 -43.01
CA LEU A 145 8.74 -13.09 -42.66
C LEU A 145 7.79 -11.89 -42.85
N LYS A 146 7.04 -11.87 -43.95
CA LYS A 146 6.03 -10.82 -44.23
C LYS A 146 4.64 -11.33 -43.91
N LEU A 147 3.88 -10.58 -43.12
CA LEU A 147 2.46 -10.82 -42.85
C LEU A 147 1.70 -9.51 -42.71
N LYS A 148 0.37 -9.62 -42.74
CA LYS A 148 -0.56 -8.59 -42.29
C LYS A 148 -1.08 -8.99 -40.90
N ALA A 149 -1.29 -8.03 -40.00
CA ALA A 149 -1.82 -8.31 -38.67
C ALA A 149 -2.79 -7.23 -38.20
N ASN A 150 -3.82 -7.65 -37.47
CA ASN A 150 -4.80 -6.76 -36.88
C ASN A 150 -4.27 -6.23 -35.54
N VAL A 151 -4.33 -4.91 -35.33
CA VAL A 151 -3.73 -4.21 -34.18
C VAL A 151 -4.73 -3.22 -33.60
N ARG A 152 -4.87 -3.15 -32.28
CA ARG A 152 -5.59 -2.06 -31.61
C ARG A 152 -4.62 -1.01 -31.09
N LEU A 153 -4.89 0.24 -31.43
CA LEU A 153 -4.24 1.42 -30.89
C LEU A 153 -5.26 2.17 -30.02
N THR A 154 -5.17 1.97 -28.70
CA THR A 154 -6.00 2.70 -27.74
C THR A 154 -5.40 4.08 -27.50
N HIS A 155 -6.05 5.12 -27.99
CA HIS A 155 -5.75 6.50 -27.63
C HIS A 155 -6.56 6.91 -26.41
N TYR A 156 -5.88 7.37 -25.35
CA TYR A 156 -6.49 8.03 -24.20
C TYR A 156 -6.17 9.52 -24.23
N ASP A 157 -7.21 10.32 -24.40
CA ASP A 157 -7.14 11.77 -24.33
C ASP A 157 -7.60 12.27 -22.95
N TYR A 158 -6.70 12.95 -22.25
CA TYR A 158 -6.93 13.62 -20.97
C TYR A 158 -6.83 15.16 -21.13
N GLY A 159 -7.07 15.68 -22.35
CA GLY A 159 -6.78 17.05 -22.75
C GLY A 159 -5.27 17.29 -22.80
N ASN A 160 -4.72 17.89 -21.73
CA ASN A 160 -3.31 18.28 -21.58
C ASN A 160 -2.32 17.10 -21.47
N ARG A 161 -2.79 15.86 -21.66
CA ARG A 161 -1.95 14.66 -21.74
C ARG A 161 -2.63 13.65 -22.63
N LYS A 162 -1.89 13.12 -23.60
CA LYS A 162 -2.29 12.00 -24.43
C LYS A 162 -1.55 10.74 -23.97
N LEU A 163 -2.14 9.56 -24.08
CA LEU A 163 -1.44 8.27 -23.97
C LEU A 163 -1.88 7.37 -25.13
N PHE A 164 -0.97 6.54 -25.61
CA PHE A 164 -1.28 5.47 -26.56
C PHE A 164 -0.89 4.11 -25.96
N TYR A 165 -1.66 3.08 -26.29
CA TYR A 165 -1.30 1.68 -26.05
C TYR A 165 -1.51 0.87 -27.32
N VAL A 166 -0.54 0.04 -27.67
CA VAL A 166 -0.63 -0.91 -28.78
C VAL A 166 -0.94 -2.31 -28.25
N TYR A 167 -1.87 -3.01 -28.89
CA TYR A 167 -2.25 -4.40 -28.62
C TYR A 167 -2.35 -5.15 -29.94
N ILE A 168 -1.62 -6.24 -30.09
CA ILE A 168 -1.72 -7.06 -31.31
C ILE A 168 -2.89 -8.03 -31.13
N LEU A 169 -3.81 -8.04 -32.11
CA LEU A 169 -5.07 -8.78 -32.06
C LEU A 169 -4.98 -10.12 -32.81
N SER A 170 -4.22 -10.18 -33.90
CA SER A 170 -3.95 -11.44 -34.60
C SER A 170 -3.20 -12.42 -33.69
N VAL A 171 -3.79 -13.59 -33.45
CA VAL A 171 -3.18 -14.69 -32.71
C VAL A 171 -3.24 -15.93 -33.60
N TYR A 172 -2.09 -16.54 -33.85
CA TYR A 172 -1.96 -17.74 -34.67
C TYR A 172 -1.80 -18.96 -33.76
N LYS A 173 -2.48 -20.06 -34.10
CA LYS A 173 -2.46 -21.31 -33.33
C LYS A 173 -2.36 -22.55 -34.21
N GLY A 174 -1.75 -23.60 -33.68
CA GLY A 174 -1.78 -24.93 -34.29
C GLY A 174 -1.43 -26.03 -33.30
N ASN A 175 -1.96 -27.23 -33.51
CA ASN A 175 -1.80 -28.36 -32.60
C ASN A 175 -0.60 -29.24 -32.94
N THR A 176 -0.05 -29.93 -31.95
CA THR A 176 1.09 -30.85 -32.06
C THR A 176 1.05 -31.90 -30.95
N GLN A 177 1.56 -33.11 -31.22
CA GLN A 177 1.59 -34.23 -30.28
C GLN A 177 2.97 -34.45 -29.63
N ALA A 178 3.84 -33.44 -29.71
CA ALA A 178 5.19 -33.50 -29.15
C ALA A 178 5.20 -33.97 -27.68
N PHE A 179 5.97 -35.02 -27.40
CA PHE A 179 6.06 -35.67 -26.09
C PHE A 179 4.81 -36.42 -25.58
N LYS A 180 4.02 -37.06 -26.47
CA LYS A 180 2.86 -37.92 -26.10
C LYS A 180 1.80 -37.19 -25.25
N MET A 181 1.56 -35.92 -25.55
CA MET A 181 0.52 -35.08 -24.96
C MET A 181 0.04 -34.13 -26.05
N ASP A 182 -1.20 -33.66 -25.94
CA ASP A 182 -1.74 -32.68 -26.89
C ASP A 182 -1.29 -31.27 -26.49
N TRP A 183 -0.57 -30.62 -27.40
CA TRP A 183 -0.05 -29.26 -27.24
C TRP A 183 -0.63 -28.33 -28.29
N GLU A 184 -0.89 -27.11 -27.86
CA GLU A 184 -1.20 -25.96 -28.70
C GLU A 184 0.06 -25.07 -28.79
N VAL A 185 0.55 -24.85 -30.00
CA VAL A 185 1.49 -23.76 -30.28
C VAL A 185 0.68 -22.48 -30.42
N ILE A 186 1.13 -21.42 -29.76
CA ILE A 186 0.54 -20.08 -29.82
C ILE A 186 1.63 -19.09 -30.26
N TRP A 187 1.30 -18.26 -31.25
CA TRP A 187 2.14 -17.14 -31.67
C TRP A 187 1.33 -15.85 -31.81
N VAL A 188 1.94 -14.75 -31.39
CA VAL A 188 1.45 -13.39 -31.61
C VAL A 188 2.53 -12.67 -32.44
N PRO A 189 2.18 -11.99 -33.55
CA PRO A 189 3.14 -11.25 -34.38
C PRO A 189 4.08 -10.38 -33.54
N GLY A 190 5.39 -10.49 -33.78
CA GLY A 190 6.42 -9.79 -33.01
C GLY A 190 6.74 -10.38 -31.63
N GLY A 191 5.95 -11.31 -31.09
CA GLY A 191 6.28 -12.09 -29.91
C GLY A 191 7.14 -13.30 -30.23
N GLU A 192 7.84 -13.86 -29.24
CA GLU A 192 8.40 -15.21 -29.38
C GLU A 192 7.26 -16.26 -29.30
N PRO A 193 7.24 -17.28 -30.18
CA PRO A 193 6.24 -18.35 -30.13
C PRO A 193 6.39 -19.22 -28.87
N VAL A 194 5.26 -19.72 -28.35
CA VAL A 194 5.18 -20.51 -27.11
C VAL A 194 4.31 -21.76 -27.28
N MET A 195 4.49 -22.74 -26.41
CA MET A 195 3.64 -23.93 -26.28
C MET A 195 2.78 -23.85 -25.01
N GLN A 196 1.54 -24.34 -25.12
CA GLN A 196 0.52 -24.53 -24.09
C GLN A 196 0.10 -26.01 -24.15
N LEU A 197 -0.11 -26.71 -23.04
CA LEU A 197 -0.90 -27.96 -23.11
C LEU A 197 -2.33 -27.60 -23.52
N VAL A 198 -3.00 -28.45 -24.31
CA VAL A 198 -4.42 -28.24 -24.63
C VAL A 198 -5.23 -28.17 -23.32
N ASN A 199 -6.13 -27.18 -23.23
CA ASN A 199 -6.85 -26.79 -21.99
C ASN A 199 -5.98 -26.32 -20.80
N GLY A 200 -4.67 -26.17 -20.98
CA GLY A 200 -3.74 -25.63 -19.99
C GLY A 200 -3.78 -24.09 -19.87
N SER A 201 -3.25 -23.57 -18.75
CA SER A 201 -3.18 -22.13 -18.47
C SER A 201 -1.78 -21.51 -18.69
N GLU A 202 -0.72 -22.26 -18.41
CA GLU A 202 0.68 -21.81 -18.44
C GLU A 202 1.36 -22.02 -19.83
N THR A 203 2.27 -21.13 -20.23
CA THR A 203 3.01 -21.23 -21.51
C THR A 203 4.52 -21.12 -21.39
N ALA A 204 5.23 -21.84 -22.25
CA ALA A 204 6.68 -21.83 -22.32
C ALA A 204 7.20 -21.80 -23.76
N ASN A 205 8.29 -21.07 -23.99
CA ASN A 205 9.08 -21.20 -25.21
C ASN A 205 10.16 -22.31 -25.10
N HIS A 206 10.30 -22.93 -23.92
CA HIS A 206 11.17 -24.09 -23.68
C HIS A 206 10.38 -25.22 -23.00
N VAL A 207 10.34 -26.41 -23.60
CA VAL A 207 9.68 -27.59 -23.03
C VAL A 207 10.69 -28.75 -22.91
N TYR A 208 10.86 -29.32 -21.72
CA TYR A 208 11.77 -30.44 -21.45
C TYR A 208 11.00 -31.73 -21.15
N SER A 209 11.54 -32.87 -21.59
CA SER A 209 11.07 -34.21 -21.22
C SER A 209 12.26 -35.16 -21.13
N GLY A 210 12.72 -35.45 -19.91
CA GLY A 210 14.06 -36.01 -19.72
C GLY A 210 15.14 -35.09 -20.29
N ARG A 211 16.17 -35.67 -20.92
CA ARG A 211 17.18 -34.92 -21.70
C ARG A 211 16.71 -34.44 -23.09
N LYS A 212 15.45 -34.64 -23.47
CA LYS A 212 14.88 -34.07 -24.70
C LYS A 212 14.32 -32.68 -24.41
N GLN A 213 14.53 -31.72 -25.32
CA GLN A 213 13.96 -30.37 -25.24
C GLN A 213 13.33 -29.96 -26.57
N ILE A 214 12.29 -29.14 -26.51
CA ILE A 214 11.87 -28.23 -27.58
C ILE A 214 12.25 -26.82 -27.14
N ARG A 215 12.83 -26.06 -28.08
CA ARG A 215 13.03 -24.62 -27.94
C ARG A 215 12.34 -23.95 -29.12
N LEU A 216 11.36 -23.11 -28.81
CA LEU A 216 10.69 -22.26 -29.77
C LEU A 216 11.34 -20.87 -29.78
N SER A 217 11.41 -20.27 -30.97
CA SER A 217 11.86 -18.91 -31.19
C SER A 217 11.33 -18.37 -32.51
N MET A 218 11.41 -17.06 -32.74
CA MET A 218 11.09 -16.45 -34.04
C MET A 218 11.90 -17.04 -35.20
N ASN A 219 13.12 -17.55 -34.94
CA ASN A 219 13.94 -18.23 -35.96
C ASN A 219 13.37 -19.58 -36.43
N ASN A 220 12.35 -20.12 -35.74
CA ASN A 220 11.61 -21.31 -36.15
C ASN A 220 10.43 -20.99 -37.07
N LEU A 221 10.03 -19.72 -37.22
CA LEU A 221 8.87 -19.31 -38.00
C LEU A 221 9.21 -18.98 -39.45
N LYS A 222 8.33 -19.43 -40.35
CA LYS A 222 8.31 -19.13 -41.78
C LYS A 222 6.88 -18.81 -42.21
N ILE A 223 6.75 -18.13 -43.35
CA ILE A 223 5.50 -17.99 -44.09
C ILE A 223 5.71 -18.54 -45.50
N SER A 224 4.71 -19.22 -46.03
CA SER A 224 4.75 -19.81 -47.37
C SER A 224 3.40 -19.67 -48.05
N LYS A 225 3.34 -18.90 -49.15
CA LYS A 225 2.15 -18.57 -49.97
C LYS A 225 1.01 -17.81 -49.25
N ASP A 226 0.68 -18.21 -48.03
CA ASP A 226 -0.42 -17.71 -47.20
C ASP A 226 -0.20 -18.07 -45.72
N LYS A 227 0.24 -19.31 -45.45
CA LYS A 227 0.27 -19.91 -44.12
C LYS A 227 1.53 -19.61 -43.31
N VAL A 228 1.34 -19.33 -42.03
CA VAL A 228 2.40 -19.32 -41.02
C VAL A 228 2.76 -20.77 -40.66
N ARG A 229 4.05 -21.10 -40.62
CA ARG A 229 4.58 -22.42 -40.28
C ARG A 229 5.67 -22.28 -39.21
N LEU A 230 5.52 -23.00 -38.10
CA LEU A 230 6.55 -23.13 -37.08
C LEU A 230 7.26 -24.48 -37.26
N LYS A 231 8.55 -24.46 -37.61
CA LYS A 231 9.38 -25.66 -37.74
C LYS A 231 10.41 -25.74 -36.63
N TYR A 232 10.28 -26.72 -35.74
CA TYR A 232 11.18 -26.93 -34.60
C TYR A 232 11.77 -28.35 -34.61
N LYS A 233 12.65 -28.65 -33.66
CA LYS A 233 13.23 -30.00 -33.48
C LYS A 233 13.23 -30.39 -32.01
N ILE A 234 12.95 -31.66 -31.72
CA ILE A 234 13.18 -32.25 -30.41
C ILE A 234 14.69 -32.53 -30.28
N GLN A 235 15.41 -31.69 -29.53
CA GLN A 235 16.86 -31.74 -29.37
C GLN A 235 17.25 -32.52 -28.10
N LYS A 236 18.40 -33.21 -28.12
CA LYS A 236 18.98 -33.85 -26.91
C LYS A 236 19.92 -32.89 -26.20
N ASN A 237 19.44 -32.23 -25.14
CA ASN A 237 20.29 -31.36 -24.33
C ASN A 237 21.15 -32.21 -23.37
N ARG A 238 22.48 -32.02 -23.40
CA ARG A 238 23.41 -32.69 -22.48
C ARG A 238 23.73 -31.87 -21.23
N LYS A 239 23.44 -30.57 -21.21
CA LYS A 239 23.70 -29.66 -20.08
C LYS A 239 22.70 -29.83 -18.94
N VAL A 240 21.49 -30.32 -19.22
CA VAL A 240 20.46 -30.46 -18.19
C VAL A 240 20.80 -31.53 -17.13
N VAL A 241 20.69 -31.14 -15.86
CA VAL A 241 20.84 -31.99 -14.69
C VAL A 241 19.48 -32.57 -14.26
N PRO A 242 19.45 -33.81 -13.72
CA PRO A 242 18.25 -34.37 -13.13
C PRO A 242 17.99 -33.75 -11.75
N VAL A 243 16.80 -33.16 -11.58
CA VAL A 243 16.28 -32.69 -10.29
C VAL A 243 15.22 -33.69 -9.85
N LYS A 244 15.41 -34.30 -8.67
CA LYS A 244 14.53 -35.33 -8.12
C LYS A 244 13.14 -34.75 -7.82
N SER A 245 12.09 -35.53 -8.08
CA SER A 245 10.71 -35.05 -7.99
C SER A 245 9.74 -36.16 -7.57
N THR A 246 8.59 -35.80 -7.00
CA THR A 246 7.58 -36.78 -6.61
C THR A 246 7.01 -37.51 -7.82
N LYS A 247 6.75 -38.83 -7.72
CA LYS A 247 6.09 -39.61 -8.79
C LYS A 247 4.71 -39.08 -9.23
N TYR A 248 4.10 -38.22 -8.41
CA TYR A 248 2.80 -37.59 -8.64
C TYR A 248 2.87 -36.28 -9.44
N ILE A 249 4.05 -35.70 -9.66
CA ILE A 249 4.13 -34.48 -10.48
C ILE A 249 3.77 -34.84 -11.93
N LYS A 250 3.02 -33.98 -12.61
CA LYS A 250 2.60 -34.12 -14.01
C LYS A 250 3.26 -33.08 -14.90
N THR A 251 3.34 -31.84 -14.42
CA THR A 251 4.09 -30.74 -15.05
C THR A 251 4.73 -29.85 -13.99
N PHE A 252 5.88 -29.28 -14.32
CA PHE A 252 6.55 -28.26 -13.52
C PHE A 252 6.82 -27.02 -14.38
N TYR A 253 6.35 -25.86 -13.94
CA TYR A 253 6.45 -24.59 -14.68
C TYR A 253 7.27 -23.56 -13.92
N THR A 254 8.26 -22.99 -14.61
CA THR A 254 9.31 -22.18 -13.98
C THR A 254 9.86 -21.10 -14.92
N THR A 255 10.81 -20.30 -14.44
CA THR A 255 11.50 -19.30 -15.26
C THR A 255 12.96 -19.13 -14.82
N ALA A 256 13.89 -19.20 -15.76
CA ALA A 256 15.30 -18.86 -15.50
C ALA A 256 15.39 -17.39 -15.05
N THR A 257 16.15 -17.10 -13.99
CA THR A 257 16.17 -15.74 -13.42
C THR A 257 17.06 -14.75 -14.17
N GLN A 258 18.10 -15.24 -14.86
CA GLN A 258 19.07 -14.48 -15.66
C GLN A 258 19.81 -15.43 -16.64
N PRO A 259 20.49 -14.92 -17.68
CA PRO A 259 20.49 -13.53 -18.15
C PRO A 259 19.19 -13.15 -18.88
N THR A 260 18.45 -14.14 -19.42
CA THR A 260 17.16 -13.95 -20.08
C THR A 260 16.05 -14.71 -19.36
N ARG A 261 14.86 -14.12 -19.26
CA ARG A 261 13.67 -14.77 -18.69
C ARG A 261 13.10 -15.81 -19.66
N MET A 262 13.62 -17.03 -19.61
CA MET A 262 13.09 -18.16 -20.37
C MET A 262 11.94 -18.82 -19.58
N ASN A 263 10.73 -18.84 -20.16
CA ASN A 263 9.58 -19.56 -19.58
C ASN A 263 9.73 -21.05 -19.90
N ILE A 264 9.70 -21.92 -18.89
CA ILE A 264 10.07 -23.33 -19.04
C ILE A 264 8.98 -24.23 -18.45
N ILE A 265 8.50 -25.22 -19.22
CA ILE A 265 7.74 -26.37 -18.73
C ILE A 265 8.64 -27.61 -18.74
N CYS A 266 8.74 -28.30 -17.61
CA CYS A 266 9.37 -29.61 -17.52
C CYS A 266 8.30 -30.69 -17.35
N LEU A 267 8.35 -31.70 -18.22
CA LEU A 267 7.67 -32.98 -18.06
C LEU A 267 8.58 -33.93 -17.27
N PRO A 268 8.06 -34.61 -16.24
CA PRO A 268 8.82 -35.57 -15.45
C PRO A 268 9.14 -36.83 -16.26
N ASN A 269 10.29 -37.42 -15.97
CA ASN A 269 10.76 -38.65 -16.59
C ASN A 269 11.41 -39.52 -15.51
N ARG A 270 10.82 -40.70 -15.24
CA ARG A 270 11.27 -41.66 -14.21
C ARG A 270 11.54 -41.04 -12.82
N GLY A 271 10.68 -40.10 -12.39
CA GLY A 271 10.80 -39.42 -11.09
C GLY A 271 11.72 -38.21 -11.06
N TYR A 272 12.24 -37.75 -12.21
CA TYR A 272 13.07 -36.54 -12.29
C TYR A 272 12.49 -35.53 -13.27
N ILE A 273 12.57 -34.25 -12.95
CA ILE A 273 12.51 -33.18 -13.95
C ILE A 273 13.94 -32.82 -14.38
N PHE A 274 14.08 -32.12 -15.50
CA PHE A 274 15.39 -31.77 -16.06
C PHE A 274 15.44 -30.28 -16.38
N LEU A 275 16.48 -29.62 -15.87
CA LEU A 275 16.75 -28.18 -15.98
C LEU A 275 18.25 -27.99 -16.22
N GLU A 276 18.66 -26.87 -16.82
CA GLU A 276 20.09 -26.52 -16.89
C GLU A 276 20.58 -26.05 -15.52
N PRO A 277 21.89 -26.12 -15.20
CA PRO A 277 22.39 -25.65 -13.91
C PRO A 277 22.07 -24.18 -13.64
N GLY A 278 21.55 -23.88 -12.44
CA GLY A 278 21.39 -22.51 -11.95
C GLY A 278 20.02 -22.17 -11.37
N ASN A 279 19.72 -20.87 -11.36
CA ASN A 279 18.65 -20.28 -10.55
C ASN A 279 17.33 -20.09 -11.33
N TYR A 280 16.26 -20.67 -10.78
CA TYR A 280 14.92 -20.61 -11.35
C TYR A 280 13.89 -20.06 -10.36
N SER A 281 13.12 -19.06 -10.78
CA SER A 281 11.90 -18.71 -10.06
C SER A 281 10.79 -19.69 -10.44
N GLY A 282 10.43 -20.57 -9.50
CA GLY A 282 9.24 -21.41 -9.66
C GLY A 282 8.00 -20.55 -9.94
N ARG A 283 7.04 -21.11 -10.69
CA ARG A 283 5.72 -20.51 -10.90
C ARG A 283 4.64 -21.44 -10.39
N SER A 284 4.54 -22.64 -10.95
CA SER A 284 3.51 -23.63 -10.60
C SER A 284 3.98 -25.06 -10.88
N ALA A 285 3.37 -26.02 -10.21
CA ALA A 285 3.56 -27.43 -10.42
C ALA A 285 2.20 -28.12 -10.29
N THR A 286 1.85 -28.94 -11.28
CA THR A 286 0.63 -29.75 -11.24
C THR A 286 0.99 -31.15 -10.78
N PHE A 287 0.29 -31.65 -9.77
CA PHE A 287 0.41 -33.01 -9.23
C PHE A 287 -0.90 -33.76 -9.43
N GLU A 288 -0.84 -35.01 -9.86
CA GLU A 288 -2.01 -35.85 -10.10
C GLU A 288 -1.95 -37.12 -9.25
N LYS A 289 -3.09 -37.50 -8.68
CA LYS A 289 -3.29 -38.71 -7.87
C LYS A 289 -4.62 -39.36 -8.21
N GLU A 290 -4.66 -40.68 -8.14
CA GLU A 290 -5.90 -41.46 -8.22
C GLU A 290 -6.42 -41.81 -6.82
N TYR A 291 -7.74 -41.90 -6.69
CA TYR A 291 -8.43 -42.28 -5.45
C TYR A 291 -9.81 -42.84 -5.78
N LYS A 292 -10.13 -44.07 -5.36
CA LYS A 292 -11.44 -44.71 -5.57
C LYS A 292 -11.97 -44.66 -7.02
N GLY A 293 -11.09 -44.65 -8.02
CA GLY A 293 -11.45 -44.54 -9.45
C GLY A 293 -11.48 -43.10 -10.00
N ASP A 294 -11.48 -42.10 -9.12
CA ASP A 294 -11.39 -40.69 -9.47
C ASP A 294 -9.94 -40.22 -9.66
N THR A 295 -9.75 -39.20 -10.50
CA THR A 295 -8.44 -38.56 -10.69
C THR A 295 -8.48 -37.12 -10.17
N TRP A 296 -7.58 -36.81 -9.24
CA TRP A 296 -7.46 -35.51 -8.60
C TRP A 296 -6.19 -34.79 -9.05
N SER A 297 -6.33 -33.52 -9.43
CA SER A 297 -5.24 -32.65 -9.89
C SER A 297 -5.07 -31.44 -8.96
N LEU A 298 -3.84 -31.26 -8.47
CA LEU A 298 -3.43 -30.18 -7.57
C LEU A 298 -2.43 -29.29 -8.30
N ASN A 299 -2.84 -28.08 -8.70
CA ASN A 299 -1.92 -27.05 -9.18
C ASN A 299 -1.43 -26.20 -8.00
N ALA A 300 -0.26 -26.52 -7.47
CA ALA A 300 0.38 -25.74 -6.42
C ALA A 300 1.34 -24.71 -7.03
N ARG A 301 1.26 -23.45 -6.61
CA ARG A 301 2.32 -22.49 -6.93
C ARG A 301 3.63 -22.88 -6.24
N VAL A 302 4.76 -22.47 -6.83
CA VAL A 302 6.11 -22.75 -6.30
C VAL A 302 6.76 -21.40 -5.99
N SER A 303 6.68 -20.95 -4.74
CA SER A 303 7.09 -19.58 -4.37
C SER A 303 8.59 -19.40 -4.15
N SER A 304 9.30 -20.49 -3.87
CA SER A 304 10.75 -20.55 -3.63
C SER A 304 11.57 -20.31 -4.90
N LEU A 305 12.86 -20.04 -4.70
CA LEU A 305 13.87 -20.22 -5.73
C LEU A 305 14.16 -21.73 -5.82
N VAL A 306 14.17 -22.28 -7.03
CA VAL A 306 14.63 -23.63 -7.30
C VAL A 306 16.02 -23.52 -7.90
N VAL A 307 17.02 -23.97 -7.15
CA VAL A 307 18.41 -24.08 -7.59
C VAL A 307 18.55 -25.45 -8.25
N ALA A 308 18.68 -25.51 -9.57
CA ALA A 308 18.80 -26.77 -10.30
C ALA A 308 20.26 -27.21 -10.32
N GLU A 309 20.62 -28.15 -9.45
CA GLU A 309 21.97 -28.71 -9.31
C GLU A 309 21.90 -30.24 -9.14
N LYS A 310 23.05 -30.91 -9.20
CA LYS A 310 23.12 -32.37 -9.06
C LYS A 310 22.74 -32.76 -7.62
N GLY A 311 21.54 -33.29 -7.44
CA GLY A 311 21.02 -33.72 -6.14
C GLY A 311 19.88 -32.86 -5.58
N THR A 312 19.52 -31.76 -6.24
CA THR A 312 18.31 -31.00 -5.87
C THR A 312 17.08 -31.91 -5.90
N GLU A 313 16.24 -31.82 -4.86
CA GLU A 313 14.93 -32.46 -4.80
C GLU A 313 13.82 -31.41 -4.66
N LEU A 314 12.76 -31.56 -5.47
CA LEU A 314 11.52 -30.80 -5.28
C LEU A 314 10.74 -31.37 -4.09
N SER A 315 10.49 -30.52 -3.09
CA SER A 315 9.68 -30.83 -1.93
C SER A 315 8.31 -31.39 -2.32
N GLN A 316 7.81 -32.36 -1.56
CA GLN A 316 6.43 -32.84 -1.71
C GLN A 316 5.45 -31.68 -1.41
N PRO A 317 4.31 -31.55 -2.11
CA PRO A 317 3.35 -30.46 -1.88
C PRO A 317 2.55 -30.59 -0.58
N GLU A 318 2.66 -31.74 0.10
CA GLU A 318 1.89 -32.13 1.28
C GLU A 318 2.67 -31.99 2.60
N PRO A 319 1.99 -31.88 3.76
CA PRO A 319 0.55 -31.71 3.89
C PRO A 319 0.07 -30.36 3.35
N LEU A 320 -1.13 -30.36 2.76
CA LEU A 320 -1.85 -29.15 2.39
C LEU A 320 -2.53 -28.60 3.65
N LYS A 321 -2.55 -27.27 3.79
CA LYS A 321 -3.21 -26.57 4.89
C LYS A 321 -4.40 -25.78 4.36
N ALA A 322 -5.60 -26.14 4.79
CA ALA A 322 -6.84 -25.41 4.53
C ALA A 322 -7.11 -24.42 5.67
N THR A 323 -7.42 -23.18 5.30
CA THR A 323 -7.76 -22.08 6.22
C THR A 323 -8.93 -21.30 5.63
N ILE A 324 -9.70 -20.59 6.47
CA ILE A 324 -10.73 -19.65 6.02
C ILE A 324 -10.28 -18.24 6.42
N SER A 325 -10.54 -17.26 5.55
CA SER A 325 -10.38 -15.83 5.85
C SER A 325 -11.77 -15.22 5.98
N ALA A 326 -12.35 -15.28 7.18
CA ALA A 326 -13.58 -14.57 7.50
C ALA A 326 -13.34 -13.05 7.53
N ARG A 327 -14.21 -12.27 6.87
CA ARG A 327 -14.16 -10.80 6.85
C ARG A 327 -15.56 -10.19 6.91
N PRO A 328 -15.95 -9.53 8.02
CA PRO A 328 -17.16 -8.73 8.06
C PRO A 328 -17.17 -7.64 6.99
N ALA A 329 -18.31 -7.47 6.32
CA ALA A 329 -18.59 -6.44 5.33
C ALA A 329 -20.00 -5.85 5.60
N LYS A 330 -20.46 -4.87 4.80
CA LYS A 330 -21.83 -4.36 4.97
C LYS A 330 -22.84 -5.39 4.42
N GLY A 331 -23.63 -5.97 5.32
CA GLY A 331 -24.71 -6.91 5.03
C GLY A 331 -24.30 -8.37 4.83
N TYR A 332 -23.04 -8.74 5.13
CA TYR A 332 -22.54 -10.12 5.08
C TYR A 332 -21.18 -10.29 5.79
N VAL A 333 -20.77 -11.52 6.04
CA VAL A 333 -19.37 -11.93 6.27
C VAL A 333 -18.89 -12.66 5.02
N SER A 334 -17.78 -12.19 4.44
CA SER A 334 -17.11 -12.92 3.36
C SER A 334 -16.26 -14.03 3.96
N LEU A 335 -16.54 -15.28 3.60
CA LEU A 335 -15.81 -16.45 4.02
C LEU A 335 -14.93 -16.90 2.85
N SER A 336 -13.65 -16.50 2.85
CA SER A 336 -12.69 -16.82 1.78
C SER A 336 -11.87 -18.08 2.14
N PRO A 337 -12.21 -19.29 1.66
CA PRO A 337 -11.38 -20.48 1.86
C PRO A 337 -10.06 -20.35 1.09
N LEU A 338 -8.98 -20.89 1.66
CA LEU A 338 -7.63 -20.84 1.12
C LEU A 338 -6.89 -22.14 1.41
N LEU A 339 -6.50 -22.83 0.35
CA LEU A 339 -5.65 -24.03 0.40
C LEU A 339 -4.20 -23.63 0.11
N CYS A 340 -3.28 -23.98 1.00
CA CYS A 340 -1.85 -23.72 0.86
C CYS A 340 -1.06 -25.03 0.86
N SER A 341 -0.02 -25.11 0.04
CA SER A 341 0.95 -26.21 0.06
C SER A 341 2.13 -25.93 0.99
N SER A 342 2.82 -27.00 1.39
CA SER A 342 4.14 -26.96 2.05
C SER A 342 5.16 -26.11 1.28
N MET A 343 5.03 -26.02 -0.05
CA MET A 343 5.82 -25.15 -0.95
C MET A 343 5.47 -23.63 -0.81
N GLY A 344 4.91 -23.22 0.32
CA GLY A 344 4.73 -21.83 0.75
C GLY A 344 3.73 -21.02 -0.08
N SER A 345 2.82 -21.69 -0.79
CA SER A 345 2.02 -21.03 -1.85
C SER A 345 0.57 -21.46 -1.85
N ILE A 346 -0.29 -20.64 -2.47
CA ILE A 346 -1.68 -21.03 -2.76
C ILE A 346 -1.67 -22.19 -3.75
N ALA A 347 -2.50 -23.20 -3.47
CA ALA A 347 -2.71 -24.35 -4.33
C ALA A 347 -4.19 -24.46 -4.72
N GLY A 348 -4.43 -24.85 -5.97
CA GLY A 348 -5.75 -25.17 -6.48
C GLY A 348 -5.94 -26.68 -6.60
N LEU A 349 -7.00 -27.21 -6.02
CA LEU A 349 -7.36 -28.63 -6.10
C LEU A 349 -8.62 -28.78 -6.94
N LYS A 350 -8.58 -29.68 -7.94
CA LYS A 350 -9.73 -30.03 -8.79
C LYS A 350 -9.79 -31.55 -9.00
N LYS A 351 -11.01 -32.10 -8.96
CA LYS A 351 -11.32 -33.43 -9.48
C LYS A 351 -11.42 -33.35 -11.01
N ILE A 352 -10.60 -34.08 -11.76
CA ILE A 352 -10.52 -34.00 -13.22
C ILE A 352 -11.19 -35.19 -13.94
N LYS A 353 -11.53 -36.24 -13.21
CA LYS A 353 -12.37 -37.37 -13.65
C LYS A 353 -13.27 -37.79 -12.49
N GLY A 354 -14.54 -38.09 -12.79
CA GLY A 354 -15.58 -38.38 -11.81
C GLY A 354 -16.44 -37.17 -11.46
N GLU A 355 -17.58 -37.40 -10.80
CA GLU A 355 -18.53 -36.35 -10.41
C GLU A 355 -17.91 -35.39 -9.37
N GLN A 356 -17.98 -34.08 -9.64
CA GLN A 356 -17.33 -33.05 -8.84
C GLN A 356 -18.29 -32.46 -7.79
N GLN A 357 -18.26 -33.02 -6.58
CA GLN A 357 -18.96 -32.46 -5.42
C GLN A 357 -18.32 -31.14 -4.94
N THR A 358 -19.14 -30.20 -4.46
CA THR A 358 -18.68 -28.92 -3.90
C THR A 358 -18.43 -29.05 -2.39
N PRO A 359 -17.31 -28.52 -1.85
CA PRO A 359 -17.09 -28.46 -0.41
C PRO A 359 -18.00 -27.43 0.27
N PHE A 360 -18.19 -27.58 1.58
CA PHE A 360 -19.02 -26.68 2.40
C PHE A 360 -18.16 -25.92 3.40
N ILE A 361 -18.51 -24.65 3.63
CA ILE A 361 -18.05 -23.93 4.81
C ILE A 361 -19.12 -24.06 5.88
N VAL A 362 -18.73 -24.64 7.00
CA VAL A 362 -19.59 -24.86 8.16
C VAL A 362 -19.21 -23.83 9.23
N VAL A 363 -20.18 -23.06 9.69
CA VAL A 363 -20.01 -22.10 10.78
C VAL A 363 -20.66 -22.68 12.04
N LYS A 364 -19.91 -22.68 13.15
CA LYS A 364 -20.36 -23.20 14.45
C LYS A 364 -20.29 -22.14 15.55
N ASP A 365 -21.16 -22.26 16.55
CA ASP A 365 -21.16 -21.44 17.77
C ASP A 365 -20.12 -21.89 18.81
N GLU A 366 -20.07 -21.19 19.95
CA GLU A 366 -19.16 -21.49 21.07
C GLU A 366 -19.41 -22.87 21.73
N LYS A 367 -20.60 -23.46 21.53
CA LYS A 367 -20.98 -24.80 22.00
C LYS A 367 -20.69 -25.89 20.94
N GLY A 368 -20.30 -25.51 19.73
CA GLY A 368 -20.05 -26.41 18.60
C GLY A 368 -21.27 -26.70 17.71
N ASN A 369 -22.43 -26.07 17.97
CA ASN A 369 -23.64 -26.25 17.16
C ASN A 369 -23.44 -25.61 15.78
N GLU A 370 -23.92 -26.25 14.71
CA GLU A 370 -23.94 -25.67 13.37
C GLU A 370 -24.95 -24.52 13.28
N VAL A 371 -24.47 -23.33 12.91
CA VAL A 371 -25.30 -22.12 12.74
C VAL A 371 -25.39 -21.63 11.29
N ALA A 372 -24.54 -22.16 10.40
CA ALA A 372 -24.67 -22.00 8.95
C ALA A 372 -23.86 -23.06 8.19
N ARG A 373 -24.33 -23.40 6.98
CA ARG A 373 -23.66 -24.27 6.01
C ARG A 373 -23.75 -23.64 4.63
N GLU A 374 -22.61 -23.42 4.00
CA GLU A 374 -22.47 -22.52 2.84
C GLU A 374 -21.64 -23.16 1.73
N GLU A 375 -22.15 -23.18 0.50
CA GLU A 375 -21.55 -23.90 -0.64
C GLU A 375 -20.30 -23.19 -1.20
N ALA A 376 -19.11 -23.76 -0.99
CA ALA A 376 -17.84 -23.16 -1.42
C ALA A 376 -17.46 -23.53 -2.86
N ARG A 377 -18.23 -22.98 -3.81
CA ARG A 377 -18.09 -23.18 -5.27
C ARG A 377 -16.66 -23.19 -5.77
N ILE A 378 -16.32 -24.18 -6.60
CA ILE A 378 -15.00 -24.33 -7.24
C ILE A 378 -15.02 -23.71 -8.65
N GLY A 379 -14.18 -22.70 -8.89
CA GLY A 379 -13.93 -22.09 -10.19
C GLY A 379 -12.57 -22.49 -10.76
N GLY A 380 -12.54 -23.53 -11.60
CA GLY A 380 -11.32 -24.01 -12.25
C GLY A 380 -10.31 -24.58 -11.24
N THR A 381 -9.42 -23.73 -10.73
CA THR A 381 -8.41 -24.04 -9.71
C THR A 381 -8.56 -23.23 -8.42
N TRP A 382 -9.68 -22.52 -8.21
CA TRP A 382 -9.88 -21.67 -7.03
C TRP A 382 -11.19 -22.00 -6.33
N LEU A 383 -11.16 -22.09 -4.99
CA LEU A 383 -12.37 -22.02 -4.17
C LEU A 383 -12.81 -20.56 -4.11
N TYR A 384 -14.08 -20.28 -4.40
CA TYR A 384 -14.62 -18.94 -4.30
C TYR A 384 -14.90 -18.54 -2.85
N SER A 385 -14.98 -17.22 -2.61
CA SER A 385 -15.38 -16.69 -1.30
C SER A 385 -16.92 -16.69 -1.22
N VAL A 386 -17.46 -17.31 -0.17
CA VAL A 386 -18.90 -17.33 0.07
C VAL A 386 -19.32 -16.08 0.85
N THR A 387 -20.61 -15.71 0.73
CA THR A 387 -21.18 -14.45 1.22
C THR A 387 -22.28 -14.76 2.24
N TRP A 388 -21.87 -15.16 3.44
CA TRP A 388 -22.78 -15.57 4.50
C TRP A 388 -23.43 -14.35 5.19
N ARG A 389 -24.70 -14.47 5.59
CA ARG A 389 -25.41 -13.44 6.38
C ARG A 389 -25.68 -13.92 7.81
N PRO A 390 -24.90 -13.49 8.82
CA PRO A 390 -25.21 -13.78 10.22
C PRO A 390 -26.53 -13.14 10.63
N SER A 391 -27.28 -13.79 11.53
CA SER A 391 -28.44 -13.15 12.18
C SER A 391 -28.00 -12.06 13.16
N VAL A 392 -28.92 -11.20 13.58
CA VAL A 392 -28.65 -10.14 14.57
C VAL A 392 -28.18 -10.74 15.90
N GLU A 393 -28.73 -11.90 16.29
CA GLU A 393 -28.37 -12.62 17.51
C GLU A 393 -26.95 -13.23 17.49
N MET A 394 -26.32 -13.33 16.32
CA MET A 394 -24.94 -13.81 16.16
C MET A 394 -23.92 -12.68 16.26
N VAL A 395 -24.35 -11.41 16.31
CA VAL A 395 -23.46 -10.25 16.45
C VAL A 395 -22.78 -10.28 17.81
N GLY A 396 -21.46 -10.15 17.83
CA GLY A 396 -20.65 -10.13 19.06
C GLY A 396 -20.33 -11.51 19.65
N LYS A 397 -21.03 -12.59 19.25
CA LYS A 397 -20.69 -13.97 19.63
C LYS A 397 -19.46 -14.46 18.88
N LYS A 398 -18.65 -15.32 19.52
CA LYS A 398 -17.50 -15.97 18.86
C LYS A 398 -18.01 -17.16 18.06
N LEU A 399 -17.64 -17.22 16.78
CA LEU A 399 -17.97 -18.31 15.88
C LEU A 399 -16.70 -18.94 15.30
N THR A 400 -16.77 -20.21 14.94
CA THR A 400 -15.70 -20.92 14.22
C THR A 400 -16.17 -21.32 12.84
N ALA A 401 -15.45 -20.91 11.79
CA ALA A 401 -15.63 -21.45 10.44
C ALA A 401 -14.67 -22.63 10.20
N GLU A 402 -15.22 -23.73 9.69
CA GLU A 402 -14.53 -24.96 9.30
C GLU A 402 -14.81 -25.23 7.80
N LEU A 403 -13.87 -25.85 7.08
CA LEU A 403 -14.08 -26.27 5.70
C LEU A 403 -14.32 -27.79 5.68
N GLU A 404 -15.53 -28.20 5.35
CA GLU A 404 -15.89 -29.59 5.13
C GLU A 404 -15.63 -29.97 3.67
N PHE A 405 -14.85 -31.03 3.45
CA PHE A 405 -14.36 -31.46 2.13
C PHE A 405 -14.33 -32.99 2.09
N GLU A 406 -14.62 -33.57 0.91
CA GLU A 406 -14.54 -35.03 0.69
C GLU A 406 -13.15 -35.61 1.04
N LYS A 407 -13.05 -36.92 1.29
CA LYS A 407 -11.76 -37.58 1.51
C LYS A 407 -10.95 -37.61 0.20
N THR A 408 -9.99 -36.70 0.06
CA THR A 408 -9.11 -36.62 -1.13
C THR A 408 -7.82 -37.46 -0.96
N PRO A 409 -7.12 -37.83 -2.05
CA PRO A 409 -5.80 -38.47 -1.95
C PRO A 409 -4.66 -37.54 -1.51
N PHE A 410 -4.94 -36.25 -1.29
CA PHE A 410 -3.99 -35.30 -0.72
C PHE A 410 -4.25 -35.14 0.78
N LYS A 411 -3.19 -35.22 1.60
CA LYS A 411 -3.27 -34.97 3.03
C LYS A 411 -3.58 -33.49 3.28
N ILE A 412 -4.82 -33.16 3.61
CA ILE A 412 -5.26 -31.80 3.99
C ILE A 412 -5.42 -31.74 5.51
N THR A 413 -4.76 -30.76 6.15
CA THR A 413 -5.06 -30.34 7.51
C THR A 413 -5.98 -29.12 7.48
N PHE A 414 -7.00 -29.11 8.33
CA PHE A 414 -8.00 -28.05 8.40
C PHE A 414 -7.80 -27.25 9.68
N GLU A 415 -7.63 -25.93 9.58
CA GLU A 415 -7.60 -25.05 10.75
C GLU A 415 -8.94 -24.32 10.94
N LYS A 416 -9.52 -24.49 12.13
CA LYS A 416 -10.68 -23.73 12.58
C LYS A 416 -10.37 -22.24 12.54
N THR A 417 -11.21 -21.46 11.88
CA THR A 417 -11.05 -20.00 11.81
C THR A 417 -12.02 -19.33 12.77
N GLU A 418 -11.52 -18.82 13.88
CA GLU A 418 -12.32 -18.03 14.83
C GLU A 418 -12.62 -16.63 14.26
N PHE A 419 -13.86 -16.17 14.39
CA PHE A 419 -14.27 -14.82 14.01
C PHE A 419 -15.49 -14.35 14.83
N ILE A 420 -15.76 -13.05 14.82
CA ILE A 420 -16.90 -12.43 15.51
C ILE A 420 -17.72 -11.64 14.47
N PRO A 421 -19.00 -11.97 14.23
CA PRO A 421 -19.88 -11.15 13.42
C PRO A 421 -20.09 -9.76 14.01
N THR A 422 -20.15 -8.75 13.14
CA THR A 422 -20.39 -7.34 13.51
C THR A 422 -21.83 -6.94 13.17
N ALA A 423 -22.34 -5.89 13.82
CA ALA A 423 -23.64 -5.31 13.47
C ALA A 423 -23.71 -4.86 11.99
N ALA A 424 -22.58 -4.44 11.40
CA ALA A 424 -22.49 -4.10 9.98
C ALA A 424 -22.74 -5.30 9.06
N SER A 425 -22.41 -6.53 9.49
CA SER A 425 -22.54 -7.76 8.70
C SER A 425 -23.91 -8.45 8.80
N ALA A 426 -24.73 -8.15 9.81
CA ALA A 426 -25.98 -8.87 10.09
C ALA A 426 -27.21 -8.38 9.29
N GLY A 427 -27.02 -8.11 7.99
CA GLY A 427 -28.11 -7.83 7.02
C GLY A 427 -28.85 -6.49 7.15
N ASN A 428 -29.11 -5.99 8.36
CA ASN A 428 -29.95 -4.81 8.62
C ASN A 428 -29.13 -3.56 8.98
N ALA A 429 -28.66 -2.84 7.96
CA ALA A 429 -27.94 -1.57 8.10
C ALA A 429 -28.49 -0.47 7.16
N SER A 430 -29.81 -0.45 7.02
CA SER A 430 -30.65 0.59 6.41
C SER A 430 -31.78 1.07 7.34
N GLY A 431 -32.13 0.29 8.37
CA GLY A 431 -33.21 0.58 9.33
C GLY A 431 -32.80 0.66 10.79
N VAL A 432 -31.49 0.70 11.12
CA VAL A 432 -31.05 1.05 12.48
C VAL A 432 -31.27 2.54 12.66
N ALA A 433 -32.42 2.90 13.23
CA ALA A 433 -32.65 4.22 13.80
C ALA A 433 -31.47 4.58 14.71
N GLN A 434 -31.05 5.84 14.70
CA GLN A 434 -29.98 6.31 15.56
C GLN A 434 -30.46 6.26 17.02
N LYS A 435 -30.27 5.11 17.69
CA LYS A 435 -30.12 5.12 19.14
C LYS A 435 -28.93 6.01 19.44
N GLU A 436 -29.22 7.21 19.90
CA GLU A 436 -28.24 8.08 20.51
C GLU A 436 -27.59 7.26 21.62
N LYS A 437 -26.30 6.93 21.46
CA LYS A 437 -25.52 6.45 22.60
C LYS A 437 -25.53 7.59 23.60
N GLU A 438 -26.11 7.33 24.78
CA GLU A 438 -26.07 8.25 25.91
C GLU A 438 -24.64 8.78 26.10
N GLU A 439 -24.54 10.05 26.48
CA GLU A 439 -23.27 10.71 26.71
C GLU A 439 -22.54 9.99 27.86
N LEU A 440 -21.49 9.22 27.51
CA LEU A 440 -20.69 8.43 28.45
C LEU A 440 -20.40 9.20 29.74
N ASP A 441 -20.78 8.62 30.87
CA ASP A 441 -20.73 9.34 32.14
C ASP A 441 -19.28 9.65 32.61
N PRO A 442 -19.07 10.63 33.50
CA PRO A 442 -17.72 10.99 33.96
C PRO A 442 -16.90 9.86 34.58
N LYS A 443 -17.53 8.84 35.19
CA LYS A 443 -16.87 7.63 35.72
C LYS A 443 -16.47 6.71 34.58
N GLN A 444 -17.36 6.46 33.60
CA GLN A 444 -17.07 5.66 32.40
C GLN A 444 -15.91 6.27 31.60
N LEU A 445 -15.96 7.57 31.33
CA LEU A 445 -14.89 8.32 30.67
C LEU A 445 -13.57 8.21 31.43
N SER A 446 -13.58 8.32 32.77
CA SER A 446 -12.39 8.15 33.61
C SER A 446 -11.83 6.72 33.56
N ALA A 447 -12.69 5.69 33.53
CA ALA A 447 -12.28 4.30 33.39
C ALA A 447 -11.63 4.02 32.03
N ILE A 448 -12.18 4.58 30.95
CA ILE A 448 -11.58 4.52 29.61
C ILE A 448 -10.22 5.25 29.60
N GLU A 449 -10.13 6.46 30.17
CA GLU A 449 -8.85 7.17 30.27
C GLU A 449 -7.79 6.35 31.03
N LYS A 450 -8.14 5.65 32.13
CA LYS A 450 -7.21 4.77 32.84
C LYS A 450 -6.66 3.66 31.93
N LYS A 451 -7.54 2.96 31.20
CA LYS A 451 -7.14 1.91 30.23
C LYS A 451 -6.24 2.47 29.11
N VAL A 452 -6.60 3.62 28.53
CA VAL A 452 -5.81 4.29 27.48
C VAL A 452 -4.43 4.71 27.99
N ASN A 453 -4.32 5.28 29.20
CA ASN A 453 -3.02 5.67 29.76
C ASN A 453 -2.12 4.44 30.01
N ALA A 454 -2.68 3.33 30.50
CA ALA A 454 -1.93 2.09 30.69
C ALA A 454 -1.43 1.51 29.35
N ALA A 455 -2.28 1.49 28.31
CA ALA A 455 -1.90 1.05 26.97
C ALA A 455 -0.78 1.90 26.36
N ILE A 456 -0.83 3.23 26.56
CA ILE A 456 0.21 4.16 26.11
C ILE A 456 1.55 3.89 26.82
N GLU A 457 1.53 3.72 28.15
CA GLU A 457 2.75 3.45 28.91
C GLU A 457 3.38 2.12 28.51
N LYS A 458 2.55 1.09 28.34
CA LYS A 458 2.95 -0.26 27.92
C LYS A 458 3.60 -0.25 26.54
N GLY A 459 2.99 0.42 25.56
CA GLY A 459 3.54 0.54 24.21
C GLY A 459 4.78 1.45 24.12
N ALA A 460 4.90 2.46 25.00
CA ALA A 460 6.12 3.26 25.10
C ALA A 460 7.29 2.44 25.68
N LYS A 461 7.04 1.63 26.72
CA LYS A 461 8.01 0.65 27.26
C LYS A 461 8.42 -0.38 26.19
N PHE A 462 7.45 -0.88 25.40
CA PHE A 462 7.70 -1.76 24.27
C PHE A 462 8.62 -1.13 23.21
N LEU A 463 8.36 0.11 22.78
CA LEU A 463 9.20 0.78 21.79
C LEU A 463 10.64 0.98 22.30
N ILE A 464 10.83 1.34 23.57
CA ILE A 464 12.17 1.46 24.17
C ILE A 464 12.92 0.11 24.16
N SER A 465 12.25 -1.02 24.44
CA SER A 465 12.87 -2.36 24.41
C SER A 465 13.11 -2.92 22.99
N LYS A 466 12.95 -2.09 21.96
CA LYS A 466 13.32 -2.35 20.56
C LYS A 466 14.33 -1.31 20.01
N GLN A 467 14.91 -0.48 20.88
CA GLN A 467 16.01 0.39 20.52
C GLN A 467 17.34 -0.37 20.55
N GLN A 468 18.18 -0.15 19.53
CA GLN A 468 19.53 -0.69 19.42
C GLN A 468 20.54 0.13 20.25
N PRO A 469 21.73 -0.41 20.57
CA PRO A 469 22.73 0.28 21.41
C PRO A 469 23.18 1.65 20.90
N ASP A 470 23.15 1.88 19.57
CA ASP A 470 23.51 3.14 18.91
C ASP A 470 22.39 4.22 18.97
N GLY A 471 21.19 3.84 19.39
CA GLY A 471 20.00 4.69 19.41
C GLY A 471 18.99 4.43 18.29
N SER A 472 19.30 3.54 17.35
CA SER A 472 18.44 3.23 16.21
C SER A 472 17.29 2.26 16.55
N PHE A 473 16.35 2.13 15.62
CA PHE A 473 15.18 1.26 15.66
C PHE A 473 15.08 0.49 14.34
N GLU A 474 14.96 -0.83 14.41
CA GLU A 474 14.91 -1.70 13.24
C GLU A 474 13.49 -2.18 12.89
N GLY A 475 13.26 -2.45 11.60
CA GLY A 475 12.00 -3.02 11.13
C GLY A 475 11.85 -2.94 9.60
N ASN A 476 10.65 -3.19 9.08
CA ASN A 476 10.42 -3.37 7.64
C ASN A 476 10.85 -2.19 6.75
N TYR A 477 10.94 -0.97 7.29
CA TYR A 477 11.28 0.23 6.55
C TYR A 477 12.59 0.91 7.01
N SER A 478 13.26 0.42 8.06
CA SER A 478 14.46 1.10 8.62
C SER A 478 15.59 1.22 7.60
N ARG A 479 15.85 0.17 6.80
CA ARG A 479 16.89 0.19 5.74
C ARG A 479 16.57 1.11 4.55
N GLY A 480 15.30 1.36 4.27
CA GLY A 480 14.87 2.19 3.14
C GLY A 480 14.59 3.66 3.49
N TYR A 481 14.29 3.93 4.76
CA TYR A 481 13.94 5.23 5.31
C TYR A 481 14.56 5.41 6.71
N PRO A 482 15.90 5.31 6.88
CA PRO A 482 16.52 5.27 8.21
C PRO A 482 16.17 6.51 9.05
N LEU A 483 16.32 7.71 8.50
CA LEU A 483 15.89 8.94 9.16
C LEU A 483 14.39 8.91 9.54
N GLY A 484 13.50 8.52 8.61
CA GLY A 484 12.06 8.59 8.82
C GLY A 484 11.50 7.55 9.79
N TYR A 485 11.98 6.31 9.74
CA TYR A 485 11.57 5.23 10.64
C TYR A 485 11.94 5.57 12.09
N ASN A 486 13.18 6.03 12.28
CA ASN A 486 13.69 6.44 13.58
C ASN A 486 13.02 7.73 14.07
N ALA A 487 12.72 8.69 13.18
CA ALA A 487 12.03 9.92 13.54
C ALA A 487 10.60 9.66 14.02
N LEU A 488 9.88 8.71 13.40
CA LEU A 488 8.55 8.28 13.87
C LEU A 488 8.61 7.65 15.27
N CYS A 489 9.59 6.77 15.52
CA CYS A 489 9.79 6.15 16.84
C CYS A 489 10.12 7.21 17.91
N THR A 490 11.06 8.11 17.60
CA THR A 490 11.47 9.23 18.48
C THR A 490 10.31 10.16 18.79
N LEU A 491 9.59 10.61 17.75
CA LEU A 491 8.38 11.42 17.88
C LEU A 491 7.36 10.75 18.79
N THR A 492 7.11 9.46 18.60
CA THR A 492 6.13 8.71 19.40
C THR A 492 6.53 8.66 20.86
N LEU A 493 7.77 8.27 21.18
CA LEU A 493 8.23 8.18 22.57
C LEU A 493 8.10 9.52 23.32
N VAL A 494 8.54 10.62 22.71
CA VAL A 494 8.44 11.96 23.29
C VAL A 494 6.97 12.40 23.44
N LYS A 495 6.11 12.14 22.43
CA LYS A 495 4.67 12.44 22.50
C LYS A 495 3.93 11.60 23.54
N CYS A 496 4.26 10.33 23.71
CA CYS A 496 3.73 9.49 24.79
C CYS A 496 4.04 10.10 26.16
N GLY A 497 5.23 10.69 26.32
CA GLY A 497 5.67 11.41 27.51
C GLY A 497 6.96 10.86 28.13
N VAL A 498 7.75 10.08 27.36
CA VAL A 498 9.07 9.65 27.79
C VAL A 498 9.95 10.89 28.01
N SER A 499 10.59 10.96 29.17
CA SER A 499 11.41 12.12 29.56
C SER A 499 12.55 12.35 28.57
N LEU A 500 12.80 13.62 28.21
CA LEU A 500 13.97 14.01 27.40
C LEU A 500 15.29 13.73 28.12
N LYS A 501 15.28 13.53 29.45
CA LYS A 501 16.43 13.06 30.24
C LYS A 501 16.65 11.53 30.17
N ASN A 502 15.75 10.76 29.54
CA ASN A 502 15.97 9.33 29.36
C ASN A 502 17.06 9.11 28.30
N PRO A 503 18.14 8.33 28.60
CA PRO A 503 19.23 8.08 27.64
C PRO A 503 18.76 7.57 26.28
N ALA A 504 17.67 6.79 26.22
CA ALA A 504 17.07 6.32 24.97
C ALA A 504 16.69 7.46 24.02
N ILE A 505 16.16 8.57 24.54
CA ILE A 505 15.78 9.76 23.77
C ILE A 505 17.02 10.51 23.29
N GLY A 506 18.04 10.64 24.14
CA GLY A 506 19.33 11.25 23.77
C GLY A 506 20.01 10.48 22.63
N LYS A 507 20.11 9.15 22.76
CA LYS A 507 20.62 8.26 21.71
C LYS A 507 19.80 8.37 20.42
N ALA A 508 18.47 8.39 20.51
CA ALA A 508 17.60 8.49 19.33
C ALA A 508 17.87 9.78 18.52
N TYR A 509 17.88 10.96 19.16
CA TYR A 509 18.22 12.20 18.45
C TYR A 509 19.67 12.21 17.95
N GLY A 510 20.61 11.59 18.68
CA GLY A 510 22.00 11.41 18.25
C GLY A 510 22.14 10.53 17.01
N PHE A 511 21.30 9.51 16.85
CA PHE A 511 21.20 8.73 15.62
C PHE A 511 20.61 9.56 14.47
N LEU A 512 19.49 10.27 14.70
CA LEU A 512 18.81 11.10 13.68
C LEU A 512 19.72 12.19 13.11
N ALA A 513 20.55 12.80 13.93
CA ALA A 513 21.49 13.86 13.52
C ALA A 513 22.54 13.39 12.50
N LYS A 514 22.80 12.07 12.43
CA LYS A 514 23.77 11.44 11.52
C LYS A 514 23.17 10.95 10.20
N GLN A 515 21.86 11.11 9.98
CA GLN A 515 21.17 10.51 8.82
C GLN A 515 20.99 11.46 7.64
N ASP A 516 21.06 10.90 6.42
CA ASP A 516 20.84 11.64 5.18
C ASP A 516 19.45 12.27 5.07
N ARG A 517 19.45 13.54 4.68
CA ARG A 517 18.24 14.32 4.35
C ARG A 517 17.87 14.02 2.88
N ASN A 518 17.26 12.86 2.62
CA ASN A 518 17.01 12.38 1.25
C ASN A 518 15.54 12.05 0.89
N ARG A 519 14.61 12.02 1.85
CA ARG A 519 13.18 11.72 1.63
C ARG A 519 12.26 12.71 2.34
N THR A 520 11.19 13.13 1.65
CA THR A 520 10.17 14.08 2.16
C THR A 520 9.52 13.61 3.45
N TYR A 521 9.10 12.34 3.48
CA TYR A 521 8.51 11.69 4.66
C TYR A 521 9.46 11.75 5.87
N SER A 522 10.75 11.49 5.65
CA SER A 522 11.79 11.49 6.68
C SER A 522 12.08 12.89 7.24
N VAL A 523 12.24 13.88 6.36
CA VAL A 523 12.52 15.27 6.74
C VAL A 523 11.32 15.90 7.47
N GLY A 524 10.11 15.64 7.00
CA GLY A 524 8.87 16.07 7.67
C GLY A 524 8.70 15.48 9.07
N LEU A 525 8.93 14.18 9.23
CA LEU A 525 8.91 13.53 10.55
C LEU A 525 10.03 14.02 11.47
N TYR A 526 11.23 14.32 10.95
CA TYR A 526 12.32 14.84 11.80
C TYR A 526 11.98 16.23 12.34
N LEU A 527 11.37 17.12 11.54
CA LEU A 527 10.84 18.40 12.03
C LEU A 527 9.77 18.22 13.12
N MET A 528 8.85 17.26 12.96
CA MET A 528 7.85 16.95 13.99
C MET A 528 8.49 16.38 15.27
N ALA A 529 9.51 15.53 15.16
CA ALA A 529 10.28 15.04 16.30
C ALA A 529 11.07 16.18 16.98
N LEU A 530 11.58 17.14 16.21
CA LEU A 530 12.31 18.30 16.71
C LEU A 530 11.39 19.27 17.46
N GLU A 531 10.17 19.51 16.96
CA GLU A 531 9.09 20.22 17.68
C GLU A 531 8.79 19.53 19.02
N ALA A 532 8.73 18.20 19.04
CA ALA A 532 8.39 17.44 20.23
C ALA A 532 9.37 17.67 21.41
N LYS A 533 10.66 17.96 21.16
CA LYS A 533 11.62 18.36 22.21
C LYS A 533 11.13 19.55 23.05
N TYR A 534 10.46 20.51 22.41
CA TYR A 534 10.04 21.76 23.04
C TYR A 534 8.61 21.72 23.57
N TYR A 535 7.88 20.62 23.32
CA TYR A 535 6.48 20.43 23.70
C TYR A 535 6.32 19.97 25.17
N ASN A 536 6.68 20.84 26.11
CA ASN A 536 6.74 20.50 27.53
C ASN A 536 5.35 20.49 28.21
N LYS A 537 4.95 19.37 28.82
CA LYS A 537 3.66 19.27 29.55
C LYS A 537 3.56 20.27 30.73
N LYS A 538 4.68 20.61 31.40
CA LYS A 538 4.70 21.66 32.46
C LYS A 538 4.46 23.07 31.91
N MET A 539 4.81 23.34 30.65
CA MET A 539 4.55 24.62 29.98
C MET A 539 3.06 24.78 29.68
N MET A 540 2.43 23.75 29.08
CA MET A 540 0.98 23.73 28.87
C MET A 540 0.21 23.82 30.20
N GLN A 541 0.67 23.13 31.25
CA GLN A 541 0.07 23.22 32.57
C GLN A 541 0.16 24.65 33.16
N LYS A 542 1.33 25.30 33.10
CA LYS A 542 1.47 26.72 33.50
C LYS A 542 0.51 27.64 32.73
N ILE A 543 0.36 27.45 31.42
CA ILE A 543 -0.56 28.27 30.60
C ILE A 543 -2.02 28.07 31.05
N ILE A 544 -2.43 26.83 31.31
CA ILE A 544 -3.76 26.49 31.84
C ILE A 544 -3.98 27.09 33.24
N ASP A 545 -3.00 27.00 34.12
CA ASP A 545 -3.12 27.49 35.51
C ASP A 545 -3.11 29.02 35.59
N MET A 546 -2.38 29.70 34.69
CA MET A 546 -2.46 31.17 34.55
C MET A 546 -3.82 31.63 34.02
N ARG A 547 -4.41 30.92 33.04
CA ARG A 547 -5.78 31.21 32.56
C ARG A 547 -6.81 31.04 33.67
N LYS A 548 -6.71 29.96 34.47
CA LYS A 548 -7.52 29.75 35.68
C LYS A 548 -7.33 30.83 36.74
N LYS A 549 -6.11 31.36 36.93
CA LYS A 549 -5.86 32.50 37.82
C LYS A 549 -6.51 33.80 37.30
N LYS A 550 -6.42 34.12 35.99
CA LYS A 550 -7.14 35.30 35.43
C LYS A 550 -8.67 35.16 35.54
N LYS A 551 -9.27 33.97 35.28
CA LYS A 551 -10.71 33.76 35.50
C LYS A 551 -11.17 33.98 36.95
N LYS A 552 -10.31 33.75 37.96
CA LYS A 552 -10.60 34.08 39.37
C LYS A 552 -10.49 35.58 39.70
N LYS A 553 -9.70 36.37 38.96
CA LYS A 553 -9.47 37.80 39.22
C LYS A 553 -10.54 38.75 38.65
N LYS A 554 -11.67 38.23 38.11
CA LYS A 554 -12.74 39.05 37.48
C LYS A 554 -13.61 39.87 38.47
N TYR A 555 -13.18 40.00 39.72
CA TYR A 555 -13.74 40.86 40.77
C TYR A 555 -12.60 41.62 41.48
N SER A 556 -11.83 42.38 40.71
CA SER A 556 -10.79 43.30 41.19
C SER A 556 -10.72 44.47 40.22
N THR A 557 -10.79 45.69 40.73
CA THR A 557 -10.79 46.92 39.93
C THR A 557 -9.39 47.31 39.44
N SER A 558 -9.36 47.94 38.27
CA SER A 558 -8.39 48.94 37.77
C SER A 558 -6.87 48.64 37.65
N ALA A 559 -6.26 49.41 36.73
CA ALA A 559 -4.85 49.80 36.62
C ALA A 559 -3.84 48.90 35.84
N ASP A 560 -3.76 47.59 36.04
CA ASP A 560 -2.67 46.75 35.46
C ASP A 560 -3.09 45.86 34.26
N GLU A 561 -3.68 46.45 33.21
CA GLU A 561 -3.90 45.76 31.93
C GLU A 561 -2.72 45.94 30.94
N GLN A 562 -1.53 45.50 31.33
CA GLN A 562 -0.50 45.17 30.33
C GLN A 562 -0.94 43.90 29.57
N GLU A 563 -1.09 44.00 28.25
CA GLU A 563 -1.34 42.84 27.39
C GLU A 563 -0.12 41.91 27.41
N ILE A 564 -0.30 40.70 27.94
CA ILE A 564 0.69 39.63 27.79
C ILE A 564 0.57 39.11 26.36
N ASP A 565 1.41 39.66 25.48
CA ASP A 565 1.58 39.25 24.10
C ASP A 565 1.89 37.73 24.02
N GLU A 566 1.24 37.02 23.09
CA GLU A 566 1.53 35.60 22.86
C GLU A 566 2.89 35.38 22.16
N GLU A 567 3.54 36.43 21.63
CA GLU A 567 4.89 36.35 21.06
C GLU A 567 5.98 36.13 22.15
N THR A 568 5.77 36.60 23.39
CA THR A 568 6.77 36.51 24.47
C THR A 568 6.88 35.14 25.14
N PHE A 569 5.96 34.19 24.90
CA PHE A 569 6.01 32.85 25.49
C PHE A 569 6.36 31.71 24.51
N ARG A 570 7.19 32.02 23.51
CA ARG A 570 7.92 30.99 22.75
C ARG A 570 8.91 30.27 23.68
N PRO A 571 9.02 28.94 23.64
CA PRO A 571 10.06 28.25 24.41
C PRO A 571 11.44 28.69 23.88
N LYS A 572 12.44 28.81 24.76
CA LYS A 572 13.83 29.16 24.38
C LYS A 572 14.48 27.99 23.64
N ILE A 573 14.16 27.87 22.35
CA ILE A 573 14.67 26.84 21.44
C ILE A 573 16.19 26.99 21.31
N HIS A 574 16.91 25.88 21.40
CA HIS A 574 18.36 25.88 21.30
C HIS A 574 18.81 26.38 19.92
N PRO A 575 19.83 27.26 19.79
CA PRO A 575 20.22 27.84 18.51
C PRO A 575 20.50 26.79 17.42
N ALA A 576 21.19 25.70 17.76
CA ALA A 576 21.47 24.61 16.82
C ALA A 576 20.20 23.84 16.38
N ASP A 577 19.21 23.69 17.25
CA ASP A 577 17.91 23.08 16.87
C ASP A 577 17.10 24.03 15.98
N ARG A 578 17.20 25.36 16.16
CA ARG A 578 16.58 26.35 15.27
C ARG A 578 17.25 26.36 13.89
N ALA A 579 18.58 26.29 13.84
CA ALA A 579 19.32 26.18 12.59
C ALA A 579 18.94 24.89 11.83
N LEU A 580 18.98 23.73 12.51
CA LEU A 580 18.53 22.45 11.97
C LEU A 580 17.06 22.50 11.49
N ALA A 581 16.17 23.18 12.21
CA ALA A 581 14.80 23.37 11.76
C ALA A 581 14.70 24.21 10.47
N GLN A 582 15.54 25.24 10.31
CA GLN A 582 15.61 26.03 9.08
C GLN A 582 16.15 25.19 7.91
N ASP A 583 17.22 24.40 8.11
CA ASP A 583 17.75 23.50 7.08
C ASP A 583 16.69 22.52 6.54
N LEU A 584 15.97 21.86 7.47
CA LEU A 584 14.96 20.87 7.13
C LEU A 584 13.74 21.53 6.46
N VAL A 585 13.42 22.78 6.82
CA VAL A 585 12.43 23.62 6.12
C VAL A 585 12.91 23.97 4.71
N ASN A 586 14.14 24.44 4.53
CA ASN A 586 14.71 24.78 3.23
C ASN A 586 14.66 23.56 2.29
N TRP A 587 15.06 22.40 2.79
CA TRP A 587 14.98 21.13 2.05
C TRP A 587 13.56 20.82 1.57
N LEU A 588 12.53 21.02 2.42
CA LEU A 588 11.12 20.79 2.04
C LEU A 588 10.60 21.84 1.05
N VAL A 589 11.04 23.09 1.16
CA VAL A 589 10.71 24.16 0.20
C VAL A 589 11.31 23.86 -1.18
N GLU A 590 12.59 23.47 -1.23
CA GLU A 590 13.29 23.03 -2.44
C GLU A 590 12.72 21.73 -3.05
N ALA A 591 12.18 20.84 -2.22
CA ALA A 591 11.54 19.60 -2.66
C ALA A 591 10.09 19.78 -3.15
N GLN A 592 9.51 20.99 -3.06
CA GLN A 592 8.15 21.24 -3.53
C GLN A 592 8.11 21.28 -5.06
N LEU A 593 7.22 20.49 -5.66
CA LEU A 593 6.97 20.51 -7.10
C LEU A 593 6.36 21.85 -7.53
N PRO A 594 6.50 22.26 -8.81
CA PRO A 594 5.87 23.48 -9.34
C PRO A 594 4.36 23.56 -9.07
N ASN A 595 3.68 22.42 -9.04
CA ASN A 595 2.25 22.30 -8.75
C ASN A 595 1.88 22.30 -7.25
N GLY A 596 2.81 22.59 -6.32
CA GLY A 596 2.51 22.70 -4.88
C GLY A 596 2.45 21.38 -4.10
N CYS A 597 2.68 20.23 -4.76
CA CYS A 597 2.72 18.91 -4.13
C CYS A 597 4.18 18.45 -3.87
N TRP A 598 4.36 17.26 -3.27
CA TRP A 598 5.67 16.65 -3.01
C TRP A 598 5.70 15.18 -3.44
N THR A 599 6.89 14.70 -3.82
CA THR A 599 7.18 13.27 -4.06
C THR A 599 7.87 12.65 -2.84
N TYR A 600 8.24 11.38 -2.92
CA TYR A 600 9.08 10.72 -1.90
C TYR A 600 10.47 11.33 -1.72
N SER A 601 11.02 12.07 -2.69
CA SER A 601 12.32 12.77 -2.60
C SER A 601 12.32 14.10 -3.37
N LYS A 602 13.42 14.86 -3.28
CA LYS A 602 13.76 15.87 -4.29
C LYS A 602 13.74 15.21 -5.69
N SER A 603 13.25 15.94 -6.69
CA SER A 603 12.98 15.41 -8.04
C SER A 603 13.42 16.41 -9.10
N THR A 604 14.56 16.15 -9.73
CA THR A 604 15.09 16.94 -10.84
C THR A 604 14.57 16.41 -12.18
N GLY A 605 13.60 17.11 -12.78
CA GLY A 605 13.10 16.81 -14.12
C GLY A 605 12.07 15.67 -14.20
N THR A 606 11.80 15.23 -15.44
CA THR A 606 10.77 14.23 -15.78
C THR A 606 11.27 12.80 -15.60
N ARG A 607 10.36 11.86 -15.35
CA ARG A 607 10.66 10.42 -15.37
C ARG A 607 9.98 9.78 -16.57
N SER A 608 10.78 9.21 -17.48
CA SER A 608 10.27 8.60 -18.73
C SER A 608 9.36 9.56 -19.50
N GLY A 609 9.84 10.78 -19.76
CA GLY A 609 9.11 11.86 -20.44
C GLY A 609 7.95 12.49 -19.65
N ASN A 610 7.50 11.89 -18.54
CA ASN A 610 6.33 12.34 -17.82
C ASN A 610 6.70 13.29 -16.64
N PRO A 611 5.91 14.35 -16.38
CA PRO A 611 6.03 15.13 -15.16
C PRO A 611 5.91 14.24 -13.92
N VAL A 612 6.86 14.36 -12.99
CA VAL A 612 6.85 13.55 -11.77
C VAL A 612 5.70 14.00 -10.88
N ARG A 613 4.74 13.10 -10.65
CA ARG A 613 3.53 13.38 -9.87
C ARG A 613 3.79 13.12 -8.39
N GLY A 614 3.54 14.13 -7.57
CA GLY A 614 3.44 13.98 -6.12
C GLY A 614 2.16 13.27 -5.68
N ASP A 615 2.09 12.93 -4.39
CA ASP A 615 0.97 12.20 -3.78
C ASP A 615 0.58 12.79 -2.42
N ASN A 616 -0.67 12.55 -2.01
CA ASN A 616 -1.23 13.11 -0.78
C ASN A 616 -0.67 12.43 0.49
N SER A 617 -0.03 11.26 0.37
CA SER A 617 0.65 10.58 1.48
C SER A 617 1.95 11.30 1.86
N ASN A 618 2.78 11.69 0.90
CA ASN A 618 4.00 12.48 1.14
C ASN A 618 3.68 13.93 1.49
N MET A 619 2.76 14.56 0.74
CA MET A 619 2.39 15.97 0.90
C MET A 619 1.99 16.32 2.34
N GLN A 620 1.18 15.50 3.01
CA GLN A 620 0.76 15.80 4.39
C GLN A 620 1.96 15.90 5.36
N TYR A 621 3.00 15.08 5.19
CA TYR A 621 4.17 15.07 6.08
C TYR A 621 5.13 16.21 5.76
N ALA A 622 5.21 16.65 4.50
CA ALA A 622 5.84 17.93 4.16
C ALA A 622 5.14 19.10 4.87
N VAL A 623 3.81 19.20 4.76
CA VAL A 623 3.02 20.30 5.34
C VAL A 623 3.04 20.27 6.88
N LEU A 624 2.97 19.09 7.51
CA LEU A 624 3.16 18.92 8.95
C LEU A 624 4.58 19.31 9.40
N GLY A 625 5.61 18.91 8.65
CA GLY A 625 7.00 19.28 8.90
C GLY A 625 7.21 20.79 8.82
N LEU A 626 6.71 21.44 7.76
CA LEU A 626 6.76 22.90 7.61
C LEU A 626 6.06 23.62 8.78
N LYS A 627 4.90 23.12 9.24
CA LYS A 627 4.20 23.70 10.41
C LYS A 627 4.98 23.52 11.72
N ALA A 628 5.64 22.38 11.91
CA ALA A 628 6.57 22.16 13.02
C ALA A 628 7.77 23.13 12.93
N GLY A 629 8.30 23.36 11.73
CA GLY A 629 9.32 24.37 11.43
C GLY A 629 8.88 25.79 11.83
N CYS A 630 7.69 26.24 11.41
CA CYS A 630 7.14 27.55 11.81
C CYS A 630 7.07 27.71 13.33
N ARG A 631 6.66 26.66 14.06
CA ARG A 631 6.62 26.66 15.54
C ARG A 631 8.00 26.64 16.20
N LEU A 632 9.02 26.10 15.52
CA LEU A 632 10.43 26.18 15.90
C LEU A 632 11.07 27.53 15.55
N GLY A 633 10.32 28.44 14.91
CA GLY A 633 10.81 29.75 14.47
C GLY A 633 11.57 29.74 13.15
N ALA A 634 11.55 28.63 12.40
CA ALA A 634 12.05 28.60 11.04
C ALA A 634 11.10 29.34 10.09
N ARG A 635 11.67 30.09 9.14
CA ARG A 635 10.95 30.88 8.14
C ARG A 635 10.55 29.99 6.96
N VAL A 636 9.24 29.78 6.77
CA VAL A 636 8.66 29.16 5.57
C VAL A 636 8.10 30.25 4.64
N PRO A 637 8.42 30.28 3.34
CA PRO A 637 7.81 31.21 2.40
C PRO A 637 6.29 31.01 2.32
N ALA A 638 5.52 32.10 2.40
CA ALA A 638 4.05 32.02 2.31
C ALA A 638 3.56 31.39 0.99
N ASN A 639 4.33 31.54 -0.09
CA ASN A 639 4.04 30.93 -1.39
C ASN A 639 4.06 29.38 -1.33
N THR A 640 4.85 28.77 -0.44
CA THR A 640 4.90 27.30 -0.27
C THR A 640 3.57 26.75 0.21
N PHE A 641 2.95 27.40 1.22
CA PHE A 641 1.61 27.05 1.68
C PHE A 641 0.52 27.44 0.67
N LEU A 642 0.68 28.57 -0.06
CA LEU A 642 -0.27 29.01 -1.08
C LEU A 642 -0.37 28.03 -2.25
N LYS A 643 0.78 27.63 -2.82
CA LYS A 643 0.85 26.59 -3.88
C LYS A 643 0.20 25.29 -3.44
N ASN A 644 0.50 24.84 -2.20
CA ASN A 644 -0.10 23.62 -1.68
C ASN A 644 -1.61 23.75 -1.45
N LEU A 645 -2.08 24.90 -0.98
CA LEU A 645 -3.51 25.15 -0.79
C LEU A 645 -4.26 25.09 -2.12
N SER A 646 -3.77 25.77 -3.16
CA SER A 646 -4.39 25.70 -4.50
C SER A 646 -4.48 24.25 -4.99
N TYR A 647 -3.36 23.52 -4.92
CA TYR A 647 -3.31 22.09 -5.27
C TYR A 647 -4.35 21.27 -4.51
N ILE A 648 -4.32 21.27 -3.18
CA ILE A 648 -5.16 20.36 -2.39
C ILE A 648 -6.65 20.73 -2.48
N LEU A 649 -7.00 21.97 -2.78
CA LEU A 649 -8.38 22.40 -3.10
C LEU A 649 -8.86 21.96 -4.48
N GLU A 650 -7.96 21.72 -5.44
CA GLU A 650 -8.27 21.05 -6.72
C GLU A 650 -8.31 19.52 -6.56
N CYS A 651 -7.62 18.97 -5.55
CA CYS A 651 -7.57 17.55 -5.27
C CYS A 651 -8.81 16.95 -4.59
N GLN A 652 -9.74 17.77 -4.11
CA GLN A 652 -10.94 17.30 -3.42
C GLN A 652 -11.94 16.72 -4.44
N GLY A 653 -12.56 15.60 -4.08
CA GLY A 653 -13.43 14.84 -4.97
C GLY A 653 -14.79 15.49 -5.26
N GLU A 654 -15.56 14.75 -6.06
CA GLU A 654 -16.99 14.98 -6.33
C GLU A 654 -17.85 14.97 -5.05
N ASP A 655 -19.09 15.44 -5.18
CA ASP A 655 -20.15 15.24 -4.20
C ASP A 655 -20.37 13.74 -3.99
N GLU A 656 -20.24 13.26 -2.74
CA GLU A 656 -20.58 11.88 -2.40
C GLU A 656 -21.76 11.74 -1.41
N GLY A 657 -22.62 12.76 -1.28
CA GLY A 657 -23.82 12.83 -0.46
C GLY A 657 -23.85 14.04 0.48
N LYS A 658 -25.04 14.50 0.89
CA LYS A 658 -25.19 15.59 1.87
C LYS A 658 -25.15 15.11 3.32
N VAL A 659 -24.79 16.01 4.24
CA VAL A 659 -24.82 15.79 5.71
C VAL A 659 -25.37 17.03 6.42
N LYS A 660 -26.25 16.83 7.41
CA LYS A 660 -26.73 17.92 8.29
C LYS A 660 -25.55 18.66 8.95
N ARG A 661 -25.69 19.98 9.08
CA ARG A 661 -24.71 20.90 9.70
C ARG A 661 -24.24 20.43 11.09
N PHE A 662 -22.96 20.62 11.39
CA PHE A 662 -22.39 20.49 12.73
C PHE A 662 -21.21 21.45 12.93
N THR A 663 -20.85 21.77 14.18
CA THR A 663 -19.82 22.79 14.46
C THR A 663 -18.42 22.31 14.07
N ILE A 664 -17.77 23.01 13.13
CA ILE A 664 -16.40 22.71 12.65
C ILE A 664 -15.50 23.94 12.90
N PRO A 665 -14.79 24.03 14.04
CA PRO A 665 -14.03 25.22 14.40
C PRO A 665 -12.92 25.62 13.39
N ALA A 666 -12.26 24.66 12.73
CA ALA A 666 -11.23 24.96 11.73
C ALA A 666 -11.79 25.72 10.50
N ALA A 667 -13.06 25.50 10.13
CA ALA A 667 -13.71 26.26 9.06
C ALA A 667 -13.90 27.74 9.44
N ARG A 668 -13.94 28.07 10.74
CA ARG A 668 -14.38 29.37 11.25
C ARG A 668 -13.26 30.30 11.73
N LEU A 669 -12.02 29.82 11.78
CA LEU A 669 -10.80 30.60 12.07
C LEU A 669 -10.80 32.02 11.44
N LYS A 670 -11.06 33.04 12.27
CA LYS A 670 -10.96 34.48 11.93
C LYS A 670 -9.49 34.96 11.92
N SER A 671 -9.25 36.10 11.28
CA SER A 671 -7.97 36.82 11.32
C SER A 671 -7.91 37.82 12.47
N PHE A 672 -6.94 37.66 13.38
CA PHE A 672 -6.53 38.74 14.29
C PHE A 672 -5.72 39.78 13.51
N GLY A 673 -5.89 41.07 13.82
CA GLY A 673 -5.12 42.17 13.20
C GLY A 673 -5.89 43.49 12.95
N GLY A 674 -7.20 43.54 13.13
CA GLY A 674 -7.96 44.80 13.07
C GLY A 674 -7.92 45.55 14.40
N LYS A 675 -7.28 46.73 14.44
CA LYS A 675 -7.42 47.65 15.59
C LYS A 675 -8.90 48.05 15.72
N LYS A 676 -9.50 47.86 16.90
CA LYS A 676 -10.84 48.40 17.20
C LYS A 676 -10.79 49.93 17.08
N LYS A 677 -11.67 50.53 16.27
CA LYS A 677 -11.97 51.97 16.40
C LYS A 677 -12.61 52.19 17.78
N LYS A 678 -12.11 53.14 18.56
CA LYS A 678 -12.85 53.70 19.71
C LYS A 678 -14.08 54.46 19.17
N GLY A 679 -15.17 54.50 19.94
CA GLY A 679 -16.36 55.31 19.58
C GLY A 679 -17.59 54.53 19.10
N SER A 680 -17.87 53.34 19.67
CA SER A 680 -19.19 52.71 19.55
C SER A 680 -19.64 52.20 20.92
N THR A 681 -20.68 52.83 21.47
CA THR A 681 -21.33 52.47 22.72
C THR A 681 -22.68 51.82 22.43
N SER A 682 -22.78 50.51 22.64
CA SER A 682 -24.06 49.84 22.84
C SER A 682 -23.92 48.74 23.90
N ARG A 683 -25.02 48.42 24.58
CA ARG A 683 -25.06 47.54 25.75
C ARG A 683 -25.49 46.12 25.38
N THR A 684 -24.99 45.16 26.15
CA THR A 684 -25.65 43.89 26.53
C THR A 684 -26.49 43.16 25.47
N SER A 685 -25.87 42.19 24.81
CA SER A 685 -26.51 40.88 24.63
C SER A 685 -25.48 39.76 24.82
N SER A 686 -25.94 38.55 25.09
CA SER A 686 -25.10 37.36 25.34
C SER A 686 -25.17 36.39 24.15
N ASP A 687 -24.96 36.90 22.94
CA ASP A 687 -25.23 36.18 21.70
C ASP A 687 -24.02 35.49 21.06
N SER A 688 -24.31 34.44 20.30
CA SER A 688 -23.38 33.58 19.56
C SER A 688 -22.80 34.21 18.27
N SER A 689 -22.90 35.54 18.12
CA SER A 689 -22.70 36.29 16.87
C SER A 689 -21.24 36.52 16.44
N ASP A 690 -20.24 36.11 17.21
CA ASP A 690 -18.82 36.21 16.81
C ASP A 690 -18.39 35.12 15.80
N TRP A 691 -19.32 34.28 15.34
CA TRP A 691 -19.17 33.47 14.12
C TRP A 691 -20.02 34.08 13.01
N GLY A 692 -19.41 34.40 11.86
CA GLY A 692 -20.11 35.06 10.76
C GLY A 692 -21.25 34.21 10.17
N GLU A 693 -22.25 34.89 9.59
CA GLU A 693 -23.56 34.34 9.23
C GLU A 693 -23.51 32.99 8.49
N GLU A 694 -24.40 32.09 8.92
CA GLU A 694 -24.27 30.65 8.71
C GLU A 694 -25.18 30.17 7.56
N THR A 695 -24.84 30.56 6.32
CA THR A 695 -25.73 30.48 5.14
C THR A 695 -25.97 29.08 4.54
N ARG A 696 -25.80 27.98 5.30
CA ARG A 696 -25.98 26.59 4.82
C ARG A 696 -26.40 25.61 5.91
N ASP A 697 -27.54 24.96 5.72
CA ASP A 697 -28.05 23.89 6.62
C ASP A 697 -27.43 22.51 6.39
N GLU A 698 -26.76 22.33 5.25
CA GLU A 698 -26.14 21.06 4.83
C GLU A 698 -24.71 21.27 4.31
N TYR A 699 -23.87 20.28 4.56
CA TYR A 699 -22.50 20.15 4.04
C TYR A 699 -22.40 19.04 3.00
N VAL A 700 -21.44 19.12 2.08
CA VAL A 700 -21.29 18.17 0.96
C VAL A 700 -20.15 17.20 1.26
N ALA A 701 -20.41 15.89 1.31
CA ALA A 701 -19.41 14.90 1.71
C ALA A 701 -18.35 14.64 0.62
N ARG A 702 -17.30 15.47 0.56
CA ARG A 702 -16.26 15.41 -0.49
C ARG A 702 -14.88 15.07 0.06
N GLY A 703 -14.41 13.87 -0.27
CA GLY A 703 -13.15 13.31 0.24
C GLY A 703 -11.92 13.60 -0.64
N TRP A 704 -10.80 12.95 -0.33
CA TRP A 704 -9.58 12.99 -1.16
C TRP A 704 -9.07 11.58 -1.49
N SER A 705 -8.37 11.47 -2.62
CA SER A 705 -7.71 10.25 -3.10
C SER A 705 -6.18 10.34 -3.08
N TYR A 706 -5.50 9.25 -3.45
CA TYR A 706 -4.06 9.09 -3.26
C TYR A 706 -3.19 10.03 -4.11
N VAL A 707 -3.51 10.16 -5.40
CA VAL A 707 -2.85 11.06 -6.35
C VAL A 707 -3.91 11.78 -7.13
N HIS A 708 -3.83 13.11 -7.18
CA HIS A 708 -4.75 13.91 -7.97
C HIS A 708 -4.64 13.62 -9.47
N ARG A 709 -5.79 13.49 -10.10
CA ARG A 709 -5.95 13.19 -11.51
C ARG A 709 -6.65 14.34 -12.24
N ALA A 710 -6.06 15.53 -12.19
CA ALA A 710 -6.43 16.65 -13.04
C ALA A 710 -6.60 16.18 -14.49
N GLY A 711 -7.71 16.58 -15.12
CA GLY A 711 -8.02 16.24 -16.51
C GLY A 711 -8.42 14.79 -16.78
N THR A 712 -8.59 13.91 -15.77
CA THR A 712 -9.01 12.51 -15.99
C THR A 712 -10.46 12.18 -15.58
N GLY A 713 -11.28 13.21 -15.32
CA GLY A 713 -12.75 13.29 -15.18
C GLY A 713 -13.62 12.15 -14.63
N GLY A 714 -13.05 11.11 -14.03
CA GLY A 714 -13.57 10.55 -12.79
C GLY A 714 -12.62 10.93 -11.68
N THR A 715 -13.07 11.66 -10.67
CA THR A 715 -12.27 11.80 -9.44
C THR A 715 -12.15 10.42 -8.82
N ALA A 716 -10.92 10.03 -8.46
CA ALA A 716 -10.77 8.81 -7.67
C ALA A 716 -11.45 9.05 -6.32
N LYS A 717 -12.40 8.17 -5.96
CA LYS A 717 -13.26 8.33 -4.77
C LYS A 717 -12.46 8.57 -3.49
N GLY A 718 -13.07 9.25 -2.52
CA GLY A 718 -12.47 9.50 -1.22
C GLY A 718 -12.02 8.21 -0.55
N THR A 719 -10.87 8.24 0.11
CA THR A 719 -10.39 7.13 0.96
C THR A 719 -10.02 7.68 2.32
N GLY A 720 -10.35 6.99 3.41
CA GLY A 720 -10.15 7.50 4.77
C GLY A 720 -8.75 8.09 4.99
N SER A 721 -7.70 7.32 4.70
CA SER A 721 -6.30 7.76 4.77
C SER A 721 -6.02 9.06 4.03
N MET A 722 -6.56 9.25 2.83
CA MET A 722 -6.25 10.43 2.01
C MET A 722 -7.19 11.61 2.28
N THR A 723 -8.44 11.36 2.70
CA THR A 723 -9.29 12.42 3.27
C THR A 723 -8.65 13.02 4.52
N THR A 724 -8.01 12.20 5.38
CA THR A 724 -7.25 12.76 6.53
C THR A 724 -6.07 13.60 6.08
N ALA A 725 -5.42 13.22 4.98
CA ALA A 725 -4.27 13.93 4.40
C ALA A 725 -4.66 15.30 3.84
N GLY A 726 -5.73 15.35 3.03
CA GLY A 726 -6.24 16.57 2.43
C GLY A 726 -6.74 17.54 3.49
N LEU A 727 -7.61 17.09 4.39
CA LEU A 727 -8.14 17.90 5.48
C LEU A 727 -7.02 18.45 6.39
N THR A 728 -6.01 17.63 6.71
CA THR A 728 -4.81 18.07 7.44
C THR A 728 -4.09 19.22 6.72
N ALA A 729 -3.85 19.09 5.42
CA ALA A 729 -3.13 20.10 4.64
C ALA A 729 -3.93 21.40 4.46
N VAL A 730 -5.22 21.32 4.13
CA VAL A 730 -6.11 22.50 4.00
C VAL A 730 -6.13 23.30 5.30
N ILE A 731 -6.29 22.65 6.46
CA ILE A 731 -6.34 23.30 7.77
C ILE A 731 -4.98 23.93 8.15
N ILE A 732 -3.87 23.24 7.89
CA ILE A 732 -2.54 23.79 8.19
C ILE A 732 -2.22 24.98 7.28
N CYS A 733 -2.41 24.85 5.97
CA CYS A 733 -2.17 25.95 5.02
C CYS A 733 -3.07 27.15 5.32
N LYS A 734 -4.35 26.95 5.69
CA LYS A 734 -5.21 28.02 6.21
C LYS A 734 -4.57 28.72 7.41
N SER A 735 -4.09 27.97 8.41
CA SER A 735 -3.51 28.54 9.63
C SER A 735 -2.23 29.37 9.40
N GLU A 736 -1.51 29.10 8.31
CA GLU A 736 -0.27 29.81 7.92
C GLU A 736 -0.52 30.95 6.92
N LEU A 737 -1.70 31.00 6.30
CA LEU A 737 -2.08 32.01 5.30
C LEU A 737 -3.02 33.10 5.83
N ILE A 738 -3.68 32.87 6.98
CA ILE A 738 -4.47 33.90 7.70
C ILE A 738 -3.65 35.18 7.93
N GLY A 739 -4.29 36.33 7.72
CA GLY A 739 -3.68 37.66 7.84
C GLY A 739 -2.82 38.10 6.64
N LYS A 740 -2.44 37.19 5.73
CA LYS A 740 -1.62 37.54 4.55
C LYS A 740 -2.51 38.01 3.38
N LYS A 741 -2.09 39.08 2.68
CA LYS A 741 -2.84 39.66 1.54
C LYS A 741 -3.20 38.63 0.46
N VAL A 742 -2.33 37.64 0.20
CA VAL A 742 -2.55 36.55 -0.77
C VAL A 742 -3.74 35.63 -0.42
N PHE A 743 -4.21 35.64 0.83
CA PHE A 743 -5.35 34.84 1.29
C PHE A 743 -6.61 35.71 1.37
N GLY A 744 -7.04 36.19 0.20
CA GLY A 744 -8.24 37.03 0.02
C GLY A 744 -9.56 36.29 0.27
N LYS A 745 -10.68 37.04 0.26
CA LYS A 745 -12.05 36.58 0.60
C LYS A 745 -12.43 35.27 -0.11
N LYS A 746 -12.44 35.27 -1.46
CA LYS A 746 -12.82 34.11 -2.31
C LYS A 746 -12.02 32.83 -2.01
N LEU A 747 -10.71 32.95 -1.76
CA LEU A 747 -9.87 31.80 -1.41
C LEU A 747 -10.13 31.32 0.02
N ARG A 748 -10.39 32.24 0.96
CA ARG A 748 -10.80 31.91 2.34
C ARG A 748 -12.10 31.10 2.34
N GLU A 749 -13.09 31.54 1.56
CA GLU A 749 -14.40 30.88 1.45
C GLU A 749 -14.28 29.48 0.83
N LYS A 750 -13.57 29.33 -0.31
CA LYS A 750 -13.28 28.01 -0.89
C LYS A 750 -12.55 27.09 0.10
N THR A 751 -11.66 27.65 0.92
CA THR A 751 -10.92 26.91 1.96
C THR A 751 -11.84 26.47 3.10
N ASN A 752 -12.76 27.32 3.54
CA ASN A 752 -13.73 26.99 4.59
C ASN A 752 -14.65 25.84 4.15
N VAL A 753 -15.27 25.98 2.97
CA VAL A 753 -16.15 24.95 2.38
C VAL A 753 -15.39 23.62 2.21
N SER A 754 -14.13 23.65 1.77
CA SER A 754 -13.32 22.44 1.65
C SER A 754 -13.07 21.72 2.99
N ILE A 755 -12.87 22.47 4.08
CA ILE A 755 -12.76 21.92 5.45
C ILE A 755 -14.09 21.31 5.90
N GLU A 756 -15.20 22.01 5.66
CA GLU A 756 -16.55 21.56 6.01
C GLU A 756 -16.90 20.26 5.28
N ASP A 757 -16.73 20.24 3.96
CA ASP A 757 -16.99 19.10 3.10
C ASP A 757 -16.11 17.88 3.44
N GLY A 758 -14.85 18.12 3.84
CA GLY A 758 -13.93 17.08 4.30
C GLY A 758 -14.33 16.46 5.64
N CYS A 759 -14.93 17.25 6.53
CA CYS A 759 -15.48 16.78 7.80
C CYS A 759 -16.83 16.05 7.60
N ALA A 760 -17.66 16.54 6.66
CA ALA A 760 -18.88 15.87 6.23
C ALA A 760 -18.60 14.49 5.61
N TRP A 761 -17.51 14.35 4.86
CA TRP A 761 -17.07 13.05 4.35
C TRP A 761 -16.80 12.03 5.48
N PHE A 762 -16.20 12.45 6.60
CA PHE A 762 -16.07 11.55 7.76
C PHE A 762 -17.42 11.26 8.42
N ALA A 763 -18.29 12.26 8.59
CA ALA A 763 -19.62 12.07 9.18
C ALA A 763 -20.45 11.02 8.41
N ALA A 764 -20.41 11.06 7.07
CA ALA A 764 -21.10 10.10 6.21
C ALA A 764 -20.35 8.77 6.01
N LYS A 765 -19.01 8.78 5.91
CA LYS A 765 -18.22 7.65 5.35
C LYS A 765 -17.04 7.16 6.18
N MET A 766 -16.88 7.59 7.43
CA MET A 766 -15.82 7.10 8.31
C MET A 766 -15.95 5.58 8.54
N ASN A 767 -15.10 4.80 7.88
CA ASN A 767 -14.92 3.38 8.15
C ASN A 767 -13.62 3.16 8.92
N LEU A 768 -13.72 2.75 10.19
CA LEU A 768 -12.57 2.46 11.05
C LEU A 768 -11.89 1.13 10.71
N ALA A 769 -12.57 0.23 9.99
CA ALA A 769 -11.99 -0.98 9.42
C ALA A 769 -11.81 -0.85 7.88
N PRO A 770 -10.92 0.05 7.39
CA PRO A 770 -10.65 0.19 5.97
C PRO A 770 -10.00 -1.09 5.42
N SER A 771 -10.36 -1.47 4.20
CA SER A 771 -9.82 -2.65 3.54
C SER A 771 -8.37 -2.44 3.09
N GLY A 772 -7.44 -3.21 3.68
CA GLY A 772 -6.02 -3.21 3.33
C GLY A 772 -5.10 -2.81 4.47
N GLY A 773 -3.79 -2.98 4.26
CA GLY A 773 -2.76 -2.94 5.31
C GLY A 773 -2.40 -1.54 5.85
N TRP A 774 -3.34 -0.60 5.77
CA TRP A 774 -3.15 0.82 6.10
C TRP A 774 -3.90 1.27 7.36
N TYR A 775 -4.59 0.36 8.07
CA TYR A 775 -5.38 0.62 9.28
C TYR A 775 -4.69 1.60 10.26
N TYR A 776 -3.51 1.27 10.79
CA TYR A 776 -2.82 2.11 11.77
C TYR A 776 -2.46 3.50 11.23
N TYR A 777 -2.00 3.58 9.97
CA TYR A 777 -1.74 4.85 9.30
C TYR A 777 -3.03 5.69 9.18
N PHE A 778 -4.16 5.06 8.87
CA PHE A 778 -5.46 5.73 8.86
C PHE A 778 -5.85 6.21 10.25
N MET A 779 -5.70 5.40 11.30
CA MET A 779 -5.99 5.81 12.68
C MET A 779 -5.20 7.08 13.05
N TYR A 780 -3.88 7.10 12.85
CA TYR A 780 -3.10 8.33 13.10
C TYR A 780 -3.45 9.49 12.14
N GLY A 781 -3.94 9.21 10.94
CA GLY A 781 -4.60 10.20 10.10
C GLY A 781 -5.86 10.79 10.74
N LEU A 782 -6.74 9.96 11.29
CA LEU A 782 -8.01 10.34 11.87
C LEU A 782 -7.83 11.19 13.13
N GLU A 783 -6.84 10.86 13.97
CA GLU A 783 -6.45 11.71 15.11
C GLU A 783 -6.00 13.09 14.64
N ARG A 784 -5.12 13.16 13.63
CA ARG A 784 -4.69 14.43 13.03
C ARG A 784 -5.88 15.21 12.49
N ALA A 785 -6.78 14.57 11.75
CA ALA A 785 -7.97 15.19 11.17
C ALA A 785 -8.89 15.79 12.25
N GLY A 786 -9.30 15.00 13.25
CA GLY A 786 -10.17 15.46 14.33
C GLY A 786 -9.53 16.54 15.21
N SER A 787 -8.28 16.33 15.63
CA SER A 787 -7.51 17.30 16.43
C SER A 787 -7.28 18.62 15.69
N LEU A 788 -7.01 18.61 14.38
CA LEU A 788 -6.84 19.83 13.59
C LEU A 788 -8.15 20.53 13.25
N ALA A 789 -9.22 19.77 12.95
CA ALA A 789 -10.56 20.31 12.71
C ALA A 789 -11.15 20.97 13.96
N GLY A 790 -10.71 20.54 15.15
CA GLY A 790 -11.21 21.00 16.45
C GLY A 790 -12.48 20.28 16.89
N VAL A 791 -12.85 19.18 16.24
CA VAL A 791 -14.13 18.48 16.47
C VAL A 791 -13.96 17.24 17.37
N ARG A 792 -14.91 17.03 18.26
CA ARG A 792 -15.03 15.77 19.03
C ARG A 792 -15.75 14.69 18.21
N LYS A 793 -16.82 15.07 17.51
CA LYS A 793 -17.62 14.18 16.66
C LYS A 793 -17.56 14.65 15.20
N PHE A 794 -17.56 13.71 14.24
CA PHE A 794 -17.90 13.99 12.85
C PHE A 794 -19.38 13.64 12.67
N GLY A 795 -20.24 14.65 12.55
CA GLY A 795 -21.68 14.46 12.72
C GLY A 795 -21.98 13.87 14.11
N THR A 796 -22.68 12.74 14.17
CA THR A 796 -23.01 12.04 15.42
C THR A 796 -21.89 11.17 15.99
N ARG A 797 -20.78 10.97 15.26
CA ARG A 797 -19.79 9.92 15.53
C ARG A 797 -18.52 10.41 16.22
N ASP A 798 -18.25 9.91 17.43
CA ASP A 798 -17.05 10.25 18.21
C ASP A 798 -15.84 9.43 17.74
N TRP A 799 -15.05 10.04 16.84
CA TRP A 799 -13.92 9.40 16.17
C TRP A 799 -12.84 8.89 17.14
N TYR A 800 -12.76 9.47 18.35
CA TYR A 800 -11.77 9.08 19.34
C TYR A 800 -12.24 7.85 20.10
N TYR A 801 -13.44 7.87 20.68
CA TYR A 801 -13.92 6.71 21.45
C TYR A 801 -14.18 5.49 20.56
N GLU A 802 -14.78 5.65 19.37
CA GLU A 802 -14.93 4.54 18.43
C GLU A 802 -13.57 3.92 18.01
N GLY A 803 -12.49 4.72 17.96
CA GLY A 803 -11.15 4.24 17.64
C GLY A 803 -10.40 3.65 18.84
N VAL A 804 -10.65 4.13 20.06
CA VAL A 804 -10.18 3.55 21.32
C VAL A 804 -10.79 2.15 21.52
N ASP A 805 -12.09 2.01 21.27
CA ASP A 805 -12.82 0.74 21.34
C ASP A 805 -12.23 -0.32 20.38
N GLN A 806 -11.65 0.08 19.25
CA GLN A 806 -10.97 -0.84 18.33
C GLN A 806 -9.49 -1.08 18.66
N LEU A 807 -8.76 -0.08 19.17
CA LEU A 807 -7.31 -0.18 19.38
C LEU A 807 -6.90 -0.81 20.73
N LEU A 808 -7.74 -0.72 21.77
CA LEU A 808 -7.43 -1.33 23.07
C LEU A 808 -7.51 -2.87 23.08
N PRO A 809 -8.55 -3.52 22.52
CA PRO A 809 -8.66 -4.99 22.59
C PRO A 809 -7.56 -5.75 21.82
N ILE A 810 -6.91 -5.08 20.86
CA ILE A 810 -5.88 -5.68 19.98
C ILE A 810 -4.44 -5.31 20.37
N GLN A 811 -4.22 -4.71 21.55
CA GLN A 811 -2.86 -4.53 22.10
C GLN A 811 -2.37 -5.85 22.73
N LYS A 812 -1.17 -6.28 22.35
CA LYS A 812 -0.56 -7.53 22.82
C LYS A 812 -0.10 -7.48 24.29
N PRO A 813 0.16 -8.67 24.90
CA PRO A 813 0.81 -8.79 26.21
C PRO A 813 2.14 -8.03 26.33
N ASP A 814 2.94 -7.92 25.27
CA ASP A 814 4.22 -7.18 25.24
C ASP A 814 4.08 -5.66 25.09
N GLY A 815 2.88 -5.16 24.76
CA GLY A 815 2.61 -3.73 24.49
C GLY A 815 2.59 -3.34 23.01
N SER A 816 2.86 -4.27 22.09
CA SER A 816 2.77 -4.06 20.64
C SER A 816 1.32 -4.21 20.12
N TRP A 817 1.14 -4.11 18.80
CA TRP A 817 -0.16 -4.17 18.13
C TRP A 817 -0.13 -5.16 16.95
N GLU A 818 -1.24 -5.88 16.75
CA GLU A 818 -1.43 -6.91 15.71
C GLU A 818 -1.49 -6.36 14.29
N LYS A 819 -1.03 -7.11 13.29
CA LYS A 819 -1.09 -6.68 11.88
C LYS A 819 -2.51 -6.80 11.30
N TYR A 820 -3.29 -5.73 11.43
CA TYR A 820 -4.60 -5.61 10.79
C TYR A 820 -4.53 -5.83 9.25
N GLY A 821 -5.58 -6.41 8.68
CA GLY A 821 -5.50 -7.20 7.45
C GLY A 821 -5.09 -6.46 6.18
N GLY A 822 -3.89 -6.77 5.65
CA GLY A 822 -3.58 -6.49 4.25
C GLY A 822 -2.13 -6.77 3.80
N ALA A 823 -1.98 -6.86 2.47
CA ALA A 823 -0.68 -6.96 1.83
C ALA A 823 -0.04 -5.56 1.68
N VAL A 824 1.25 -5.45 2.00
CA VAL A 824 2.07 -4.30 1.58
C VAL A 824 2.26 -4.42 0.06
N GLN A 825 2.32 -3.28 -0.63
CA GLN A 825 2.56 -3.17 -2.06
C GLN A 825 4.02 -3.56 -2.40
N GLY A 826 4.31 -4.87 -2.32
CA GLY A 826 5.69 -5.39 -2.26
C GLY A 826 5.75 -6.90 -2.03
N GLY A 827 4.97 -7.67 -2.81
CA GLY A 827 5.06 -9.13 -2.93
C GLY A 827 4.59 -9.94 -1.72
N ALA A 828 3.71 -10.92 -1.95
CA ALA A 828 3.25 -11.86 -0.91
C ALA A 828 4.32 -12.90 -0.46
N LYS A 829 5.60 -12.71 -0.81
CA LYS A 829 6.66 -13.72 -0.71
C LYS A 829 7.30 -13.93 0.66
N ASN A 830 7.00 -13.12 1.68
CA ASN A 830 7.54 -13.32 3.03
C ASN A 830 6.52 -12.87 4.10
N ARG A 831 5.77 -13.83 4.68
CA ARG A 831 4.96 -13.61 5.89
C ARG A 831 5.54 -14.25 7.14
N ALA A 832 6.26 -15.38 7.04
CA ALA A 832 6.70 -16.18 8.17
C ALA A 832 8.03 -15.71 8.83
N LYS A 833 8.84 -14.89 8.15
CA LYS A 833 10.07 -14.29 8.67
C LYS A 833 10.17 -12.82 8.28
N ARG A 834 9.37 -11.95 8.91
CA ARG A 834 9.59 -10.49 8.93
C ARG A 834 9.49 -10.00 10.37
N PRO A 835 10.38 -9.09 10.82
CA PRO A 835 10.32 -8.54 12.17
C PRO A 835 9.05 -7.73 12.39
N LEU A 836 8.69 -7.59 13.67
CA LEU A 836 7.57 -6.76 14.12
C LEU A 836 7.77 -5.31 13.67
N ASP A 837 6.71 -4.69 13.15
CA ASP A 837 6.81 -3.36 12.56
C ASP A 837 6.47 -2.25 13.56
N LEU A 838 7.50 -1.58 14.05
CA LEU A 838 7.39 -0.51 15.05
C LEU A 838 6.50 0.65 14.59
N CYS A 839 6.35 0.88 13.28
CA CYS A 839 5.39 1.83 12.72
C CYS A 839 3.95 1.61 13.20
N GLN A 840 3.52 0.34 13.39
CA GLN A 840 2.14 0.03 13.78
C GLN A 840 1.89 0.44 15.23
N ALA A 841 2.80 0.08 16.14
CA ALA A 841 2.79 0.56 17.52
C ALA A 841 2.90 2.09 17.59
N CYS A 842 3.75 2.70 16.75
CA CYS A 842 3.91 4.15 16.71
C CYS A 842 2.59 4.87 16.39
N PHE A 843 1.92 4.49 15.30
CA PHE A 843 0.66 5.12 14.90
C PHE A 843 -0.49 4.84 15.89
N ALA A 844 -0.56 3.63 16.46
CA ALA A 844 -1.55 3.30 17.50
C ALA A 844 -1.36 4.18 18.75
N LEU A 845 -0.11 4.33 19.22
CA LEU A 845 0.24 5.20 20.35
C LEU A 845 -0.03 6.67 20.08
N LEU A 846 0.29 7.17 18.88
CA LEU A 846 0.02 8.56 18.49
C LEU A 846 -1.50 8.85 18.42
N PHE A 847 -2.32 7.90 17.96
CA PHE A 847 -3.79 7.99 18.05
C PHE A 847 -4.27 8.03 19.50
N LEU A 848 -3.94 7.01 20.30
CA LEU A 848 -4.38 6.88 21.69
C LEU A 848 -3.96 8.09 22.54
N LYS A 849 -2.80 8.67 22.23
CA LYS A 849 -2.29 9.86 22.92
C LYS A 849 -3.06 11.15 22.61
N ARG A 850 -3.69 11.24 21.43
CA ARG A 850 -4.04 12.50 20.75
C ARG A 850 -2.82 13.41 20.61
N ALA A 851 -1.83 12.94 19.86
CA ALA A 851 -0.49 13.53 19.79
C ALA A 851 -0.39 14.84 18.98
N THR A 852 -1.42 15.20 18.23
CA THR A 852 -1.35 16.30 17.26
C THR A 852 -1.54 17.67 17.89
N VAL A 853 -0.54 18.53 17.73
CA VAL A 853 -0.61 19.92 18.18
C VAL A 853 -1.55 20.70 17.26
N ARG A 854 -2.63 21.23 17.82
CA ARG A 854 -3.65 21.98 17.08
C ARG A 854 -3.10 23.28 16.47
N VAL A 855 -3.81 23.80 15.47
CA VAL A 855 -3.50 25.10 14.84
C VAL A 855 -4.49 26.21 15.19
N ILE A 856 -5.60 25.85 15.86
CA ILE A 856 -6.64 26.80 16.28
C ILE A 856 -6.25 27.39 17.64
N LYS A 857 -6.23 28.72 17.75
CA LYS A 857 -6.15 29.45 19.02
C LYS A 857 -7.57 29.71 19.55
N ASN A 858 -7.71 29.80 20.87
CA ASN A 858 -8.95 30.18 21.56
C ASN A 858 -10.18 29.32 21.23
N LEU A 859 -9.99 27.99 21.22
CA LEU A 859 -11.08 27.09 21.61
C LEU A 859 -11.27 27.19 23.13
N ASP A 860 -12.52 27.07 23.60
CA ASP A 860 -12.84 27.12 25.03
C ASP A 860 -12.10 26.06 25.85
N GLU A 861 -11.97 26.32 27.16
CA GLU A 861 -11.25 25.45 28.09
C GLU A 861 -11.81 24.01 28.11
N ASP A 862 -13.11 23.86 27.83
CA ASP A 862 -13.84 22.58 27.70
C ASP A 862 -13.43 21.78 26.45
N GLN A 863 -12.68 22.38 25.51
CA GLN A 863 -12.24 21.75 24.26
C GLN A 863 -10.74 21.44 24.21
N ILE A 864 -10.03 21.43 25.35
CA ILE A 864 -8.59 21.13 25.43
C ILE A 864 -8.34 19.61 25.63
N TRP A 865 -8.38 18.84 24.54
CA TRP A 865 -8.32 17.37 24.57
C TRP A 865 -6.92 16.77 24.31
N THR A 866 -6.04 16.70 25.33
CA THR A 866 -4.89 15.75 25.36
C THR A 866 -4.67 15.17 26.77
N GLY A 867 -4.15 13.95 26.89
CA GLY A 867 -4.42 13.06 28.03
C GLY A 867 -3.74 13.33 29.41
N LYS A 868 -4.39 12.76 30.44
CA LYS A 868 -4.13 12.87 31.89
C LYS A 868 -4.38 14.27 32.44
N GLY A 869 -5.64 14.51 32.83
CA GLY A 869 -6.14 15.73 33.51
C GLY A 869 -7.62 16.09 33.25
N PHE A 870 -8.42 15.20 32.66
CA PHE A 870 -9.58 15.61 31.85
C PHE A 870 -10.87 15.97 32.62
N LEU A 871 -11.20 15.33 33.75
CA LEU A 871 -12.51 15.51 34.41
C LEU A 871 -12.42 16.10 35.82
N LYS A 872 -12.53 17.43 35.89
CA LYS A 872 -13.10 18.20 37.03
C LYS A 872 -13.75 19.49 36.52
N LYS A 873 -15.00 19.42 36.07
CA LYS A 873 -15.94 20.54 36.31
C LYS A 873 -16.44 20.43 37.76
N LYS A 874 -16.94 21.53 38.30
CA LYS A 874 -17.43 21.58 39.69
C LYS A 874 -18.73 20.78 39.81
N THR A 875 -19.03 20.33 41.03
CA THR A 875 -20.42 20.24 41.46
C THR A 875 -21.00 21.66 41.47
N ASP A 876 -22.06 21.89 40.71
CA ASP A 876 -22.84 23.10 40.89
C ASP A 876 -23.52 23.03 42.26
N LYS A 877 -23.48 24.15 43.00
CA LYS A 877 -24.27 24.26 44.22
C LYS A 877 -25.74 24.41 43.80
N PRO A 878 -26.70 23.79 44.51
CA PRO A 878 -28.11 24.05 44.26
C PRO A 878 -28.42 25.54 44.40
N ALA A 879 -29.46 25.99 43.69
CA ALA A 879 -29.95 27.35 43.77
C ALA A 879 -30.31 27.71 45.22
N LYS A 880 -30.08 28.98 45.60
CA LYS A 880 -30.60 29.52 46.86
C LYS A 880 -31.99 30.10 46.61
N ASP A 881 -33.01 29.29 46.82
CA ASP A 881 -34.29 29.82 47.27
C ASP A 881 -34.14 30.31 48.72
N ALA A 882 -34.95 31.29 49.14
CA ALA A 882 -34.76 31.97 50.42
C ALA A 882 -36.08 32.47 51.01
N LYS A 883 -36.23 32.28 52.34
CA LYS A 883 -37.45 32.53 53.17
C LYS A 883 -38.52 31.44 52.93
N LYS A 884 -39.13 30.79 53.93
CA LYS A 884 -39.11 30.77 55.41
C LYS A 884 -39.60 29.36 55.83
N ASP A 885 -39.59 28.84 57.06
CA ASP A 885 -39.30 29.30 58.45
C ASP A 885 -38.74 28.07 59.25
N PRO A 886 -38.35 28.18 60.54
CA PRO A 886 -37.72 27.09 61.30
C PRO A 886 -38.68 26.32 62.23
N GLY A 887 -38.42 25.01 62.46
CA GLY A 887 -39.01 24.28 63.59
C GLY A 887 -38.77 22.76 63.63
N LYS A 888 -38.34 22.27 64.81
CA LYS A 888 -38.42 20.87 65.32
C LYS A 888 -37.54 19.82 64.61
N GLU A 889 -36.77 19.00 65.34
CA GLU A 889 -37.14 17.78 66.10
C GLU A 889 -37.74 16.71 65.16
N GLU A 890 -37.29 15.45 65.12
CA GLU A 890 -36.97 14.59 66.27
C GLU A 890 -35.85 13.54 65.99
N LYS A 891 -35.74 12.47 66.81
CA LYS A 891 -34.74 11.38 66.72
C LYS A 891 -35.40 10.05 66.29
N GLU A 892 -34.63 9.16 65.68
CA GLU A 892 -34.54 7.69 65.92
C GLU A 892 -33.46 7.10 64.97
N GLY A 893 -32.87 5.92 65.14
CA GLY A 893 -33.35 4.64 65.69
C GLY A 893 -33.61 3.68 64.49
N GLU A 894 -33.04 2.48 64.37
CA GLU A 894 -32.26 1.65 65.30
C GLU A 894 -31.27 0.66 64.59
N LYS A 895 -30.40 0.04 65.40
CA LYS A 895 -29.87 -1.35 65.32
C LYS A 895 -29.26 -1.91 64.00
N ALA A 896 -27.94 -2.08 64.04
CA ALA A 896 -27.35 -3.43 63.89
C ALA A 896 -27.13 -4.04 65.29
N PRO A 897 -27.14 -5.38 65.47
CA PRO A 897 -25.91 -6.21 65.38
C PRO A 897 -26.22 -7.60 64.76
N ALA A 898 -25.41 -8.68 64.78
CA ALA A 898 -24.09 -9.02 65.35
C ALA A 898 -23.36 -10.03 64.39
N GLU A 899 -22.02 -10.15 64.35
CA GLU A 899 -21.17 -11.20 65.00
C GLU A 899 -21.49 -12.67 64.65
N LYS A 900 -20.55 -13.64 64.51
CA LYS A 900 -19.07 -13.79 64.64
C LYS A 900 -18.60 -14.81 63.54
N LYS A 901 -17.34 -15.00 63.08
CA LYS A 901 -16.03 -15.32 63.72
C LYS A 901 -15.99 -16.66 64.49
N GLU A 902 -14.86 -17.36 64.69
CA GLU A 902 -13.46 -17.18 64.18
C GLU A 902 -13.19 -18.19 63.03
N SER A 903 -12.14 -19.03 62.81
CA SER A 903 -10.76 -19.35 63.32
C SER A 903 -9.91 -19.79 62.09
N GLU A 904 -8.58 -19.66 61.95
CA GLU A 904 -7.39 -20.19 62.68
C GLU A 904 -7.19 -21.72 62.61
N LYS A 905 -5.97 -22.28 62.44
CA LYS A 905 -4.61 -21.76 62.82
C LYS A 905 -3.40 -22.45 62.10
N THR A 906 -2.25 -21.75 62.06
CA THR A 906 -0.81 -22.18 62.00
C THR A 906 -0.31 -23.22 60.94
N GLU A 907 1.00 -23.47 60.68
CA GLU A 907 2.28 -23.12 61.37
C GLU A 907 3.52 -22.98 60.42
N GLU A 908 4.67 -22.51 60.94
CA GLU A 908 6.00 -22.44 60.25
C GLU A 908 7.10 -23.20 61.03
N GLU A 909 8.06 -23.82 60.33
CA GLU A 909 9.42 -24.24 60.78
C GLU A 909 10.29 -24.61 59.55
N LYS A 910 11.63 -24.59 59.49
CA LYS A 910 12.72 -24.03 60.34
C LYS A 910 14.00 -23.80 59.47
N ALA A 911 15.13 -23.41 60.07
CA ALA A 911 16.49 -23.46 59.47
C ALA A 911 17.53 -24.05 60.45
N PRO A 912 18.66 -24.61 59.96
CA PRO A 912 20.01 -24.04 60.17
C PRO A 912 20.90 -24.12 58.88
N VAL A 913 22.02 -23.42 58.60
CA VAL A 913 23.11 -22.68 59.33
C VAL A 913 24.48 -23.41 59.31
N GLU A 914 25.48 -22.71 58.73
CA GLU A 914 26.97 -22.84 58.81
C GLU A 914 27.76 -24.12 58.42
N LYS A 915 28.83 -23.90 57.60
CA LYS A 915 30.23 -23.80 58.08
C LYS A 915 31.20 -23.18 57.05
N LYS A 916 32.46 -22.92 57.46
CA LYS A 916 33.55 -22.25 56.70
C LYS A 916 34.78 -23.16 56.56
N GLU A 917 35.61 -22.93 55.54
CA GLU A 917 37.10 -23.03 55.49
C GLU A 917 37.57 -22.49 54.10
N ASN A 918 38.58 -21.60 53.96
CA ASN A 918 40.06 -21.73 54.08
C ASN A 918 40.71 -22.53 52.92
N VAL A 919 41.89 -22.19 52.34
CA VAL A 919 42.79 -20.99 52.38
C VAL A 919 43.85 -21.11 51.24
N LYS A 920 44.76 -20.12 51.05
CA LYS A 920 45.89 -20.02 50.05
C LYS A 920 45.50 -19.66 48.62
N GLU A 921 46.16 -18.78 47.85
CA GLU A 921 47.59 -18.34 47.66
C GLU A 921 48.31 -19.02 46.47
N GLU A 922 49.26 -18.28 45.87
CA GLU A 922 49.94 -18.50 44.57
C GLU A 922 51.19 -19.43 44.71
N PRO A 923 52.18 -19.55 43.76
CA PRO A 923 52.33 -19.02 42.39
C PRO A 923 52.96 -20.01 41.34
N SER A 924 53.34 -19.48 40.16
CA SER A 924 54.41 -19.98 39.24
C SER A 924 54.14 -21.26 38.44
N LYS A 925 54.84 -21.61 37.34
CA LYS A 925 55.78 -20.92 36.41
C LYS A 925 55.66 -21.61 35.03
N VAL A 926 55.69 -20.90 33.89
CA VAL A 926 56.84 -20.75 32.97
C VAL A 926 57.52 -22.05 32.54
N ASP A 927 57.55 -22.28 31.22
CA ASP A 927 58.78 -22.61 30.50
C ASP A 927 58.78 -21.89 29.14
N GLU A 928 59.96 -21.42 28.70
CA GLU A 928 60.20 -20.65 27.47
C GLU A 928 61.09 -21.42 26.48
N ILE A 929 61.34 -20.76 25.32
CA ILE A 929 62.42 -20.89 24.30
C ILE A 929 61.72 -20.74 22.94
N GLY A 930 61.98 -19.78 22.06
CA GLY A 930 63.13 -18.88 21.83
C GLY A 930 63.40 -18.90 20.30
N ARG A 931 63.90 -17.87 19.59
CA ARG A 931 64.48 -16.56 19.93
C ARG A 931 64.11 -15.50 18.85
N GLU A 932 64.67 -14.30 19.01
CA GLU A 932 64.43 -13.05 18.28
C GLU A 932 65.26 -12.90 16.94
N PRO A 933 65.65 -11.69 16.44
CA PRO A 933 64.84 -10.76 15.64
C PRO A 933 65.56 -10.24 14.35
N GLU A 934 64.91 -9.34 13.59
CA GLU A 934 65.45 -8.10 12.94
C GLU A 934 64.34 -7.50 12.02
N LYS A 935 64.27 -6.23 11.56
CA LYS A 935 64.69 -4.85 11.95
C LYS A 935 64.16 -3.93 10.82
N ASN A 936 63.77 -2.69 11.17
CA ASN A 936 63.77 -1.46 10.32
C ASN A 936 62.83 -1.25 9.10
N LYS A 937 61.95 -0.24 9.29
CA LYS A 937 61.80 1.04 8.51
C LYS A 937 60.79 1.20 7.34
N GLU A 938 60.19 2.40 7.39
CA GLU A 938 59.40 3.20 6.43
C GLU A 938 60.24 3.69 5.20
N PRO A 939 59.73 4.44 4.16
CA PRO A 939 58.49 5.25 4.13
C PRO A 939 57.63 5.40 2.83
N ALA A 940 56.38 5.83 3.06
CA ALA A 940 55.51 6.85 2.41
C ALA A 940 55.47 7.19 0.88
N ARG A 941 54.26 7.61 0.45
CA ARG A 941 53.85 8.41 -0.75
C ARG A 941 53.85 7.67 -2.11
N GLU A 942 53.10 8.10 -3.14
CA GLU A 942 52.62 9.46 -3.51
C GLU A 942 51.20 9.51 -4.17
N GLU A 943 50.73 10.69 -4.60
CA GLU A 943 49.40 10.99 -5.19
C GLU A 943 49.46 11.38 -6.70
N SER A 944 48.31 11.81 -7.27
CA SER A 944 48.12 12.52 -8.57
C SER A 944 47.94 11.65 -9.83
N ALA A 945 47.29 12.08 -10.94
CA ALA A 945 46.37 13.21 -11.20
C ALA A 945 45.49 12.94 -12.46
N LYS A 946 44.64 13.92 -12.87
CA LYS A 946 43.70 13.85 -14.02
C LYS A 946 44.27 14.49 -15.30
N LYS A 947 43.90 13.98 -16.49
CA LYS A 947 43.40 14.68 -17.73
C LYS A 947 43.32 13.68 -18.91
N GLU A 948 42.27 13.64 -19.73
CA GLU A 948 41.84 14.54 -20.83
C GLU A 948 42.73 14.56 -22.09
N ASN A 949 42.49 13.62 -23.01
CA ASN A 949 42.23 13.82 -24.45
C ASN A 949 41.61 12.52 -25.02
N LYS A 950 40.73 12.41 -26.02
CA LYS A 950 40.39 13.13 -27.27
C LYS A 950 41.10 12.63 -28.54
N ASP A 951 40.24 12.22 -29.48
CA ASP A 951 40.36 12.20 -30.95
C ASP A 951 41.22 11.11 -31.64
N ALA A 952 40.82 10.79 -32.88
CA ALA A 952 41.48 10.01 -33.95
C ALA A 952 41.68 8.47 -33.82
N GLU A 953 40.71 7.75 -34.41
CA GLU A 953 40.84 6.59 -35.34
C GLU A 953 42.01 6.67 -36.36
N PRO A 954 42.28 5.65 -37.25
CA PRO A 954 41.65 4.31 -37.41
C PRO A 954 42.63 3.13 -37.77
N VAL A 955 42.06 1.99 -38.22
CA VAL A 955 42.58 1.02 -39.25
C VAL A 955 43.29 -0.30 -38.80
N LYS A 956 42.56 -1.43 -39.00
CA LYS A 956 43.00 -2.84 -39.24
C LYS A 956 43.78 -3.54 -38.09
N LYS A 957 43.68 -4.87 -37.91
CA LYS A 957 43.00 -5.93 -38.70
C LYS A 957 41.75 -6.47 -38.03
#